data_AF-A0AAD4NGX1-F1
#
_entry.id   AF-A0AAD4NGX1-F1
#
_cell.length_a   1.000
_cell.length_b   1.000
_cell.length_c   1.000
_cell.angle_alpha   90.00
_cell.angle_beta   90.00
_cell.angle_gamma   90.00
#
_symmetry.space_group_name_H-M   'P 1'
#
loop_
_entity.id
_entity.type
_entity.pdbx_description
1 polymer ?
#
loop_
_entity_poly.entity_id
_entity_poly.type
_entity_poly.pdbx_seq_one_letter_code
_entity_poly.pdbx_strand_id
1 'polypeptide(L)'
;MTESEIFRYRAQTNCLETKLKRKQMELELAQEQMKNSQESLEREISDLKEALKAKEKAIEGYILEIENRNSIYGELDSRQQMEVLHERIGSLSATVESLQDRIDALQAEKLDLDNKLAYAEQDKSVLKSQINSLKTELNDNEGTSQQTSSYLNEEIEKLKHQKAQLRLEHLQLKKDYAKLEAENNDLKNGPKNSTELESKFSESEAQISRLEKENNLLKSENNYQKRQLEALQKSANEFNEKLKHYKKTTKENEESENARVQQLSSELQVSREKMTSMRTTLIELDTQCDRLMNKLKELDQDKISMQDENNQLRKESEELRGQVESQCKIEGELTTLREENSRLRGKIRYLENEVKESHTDHSQELARLAKQLSQAKSSQTQSSSSNGQLEAEVRQKDSHIRYNERQIQQLKKDLEEIKKEAEAERKRQCDLVNENTTLRQGLAEAIKKTGQYRDEGEKLKQVNESIRANAEVLNEKLLRLEDDVQELQIELEQKEKLASYLQSVVQPKQMQKINRNYSSLISTGSDAVSDIEAESQKCAKLERERNTVLENLERRRRILQEKQNLEIESVPLIKNNATKMPMSPRTRKKDAASPASLGTMRHEIPHRWKKQFISINISSLHCAVCFEGLPHFGHIYKCRECSLMVHAHCKPSITNTCGLPPACATFYVDPHSAPSGIMTGWIKLWRSDDLTGNKWRNSWAVIDDNKLSFYDDDSFATNNRSPFLTIDLNSEQWKIYNQVGTPGLNVNGITKEHMSLVIEIKLPSFTLFMLGPTMQAKERWVRALQNATNRRAFVQRRPSTSTAYSMLLGLDKPRNLVITCTQILDHDWLLMGCQEGLFVTTLSNPKAPFNVAGIQNIYFMEIIVEQGHEMLFAICGINRRPVVTHLQQLRGALKADQQPTIEPTFVTNIDDCHSCVVSKPGIHSKRYVYLATTDAIHILEFVRKLGVFQPLNQVIKTEEPCMCICSTYNGLIFGADNFHLVTWESGFSCRQLSIDNCPSDFPVAAIEISPTEFLLAFHNYGVFVDAQGKRSRKENIEWERVPLEFAFSTPHLYIVYCDFLEVATVPTNEGYDTPALTDDRSMFRCRSAHKTGFGNRHGDIMFAVSSADRVELHMFNSSNVDMTNNKSMLKRKFTDSLTKSTNKKKIISSAFI
;
A
#
# COMPACT_ATOMS: atom_id res chain seq x y z
N MET A 1 -59.05 17.45 -4.56
CA MET A 1 -57.74 17.09 -3.95
C MET A 1 -56.95 18.37 -3.69
N THR A 2 -56.11 18.37 -2.66
CA THR A 2 -55.50 19.61 -2.12
C THR A 2 -54.25 20.01 -2.92
N GLU A 3 -53.92 21.31 -3.00
CA GLU A 3 -52.65 21.81 -3.59
C GLU A 3 -51.40 21.08 -3.02
N SER A 4 -51.52 20.60 -1.78
CA SER A 4 -50.50 19.82 -1.08
C SER A 4 -50.19 18.48 -1.77
N GLU A 5 -51.19 17.81 -2.36
CA GLU A 5 -51.00 16.53 -3.05
C GLU A 5 -50.32 16.71 -4.41
N ILE A 6 -50.70 17.75 -5.16
CA ILE A 6 -50.06 18.10 -6.44
C ILE A 6 -48.59 18.49 -6.21
N PHE A 7 -48.30 19.25 -5.15
CA PHE A 7 -46.92 19.58 -4.78
C PHE A 7 -46.11 18.33 -4.40
N ARG A 8 -46.71 17.39 -3.66
CA ARG A 8 -46.07 16.12 -3.30
C ARG A 8 -45.75 15.28 -4.56
N TYR A 9 -46.67 15.15 -5.50
CA TYR A 9 -46.43 14.43 -6.76
C TYR A 9 -45.36 15.11 -7.63
N ARG A 10 -45.34 16.44 -7.73
CA ARG A 10 -44.27 17.20 -8.44
C ARG A 10 -42.90 17.00 -7.79
N ALA A 11 -42.82 17.07 -6.47
CA ALA A 11 -41.57 16.84 -5.73
C ALA A 11 -41.07 15.40 -5.90
N GLN A 12 -41.97 14.43 -5.86
CA GLN A 12 -41.65 13.01 -6.06
C GLN A 12 -41.21 12.71 -7.49
N THR A 13 -41.86 13.31 -8.49
CA THR A 13 -41.49 13.17 -9.90
C THR A 13 -40.11 13.80 -10.19
N ASN A 14 -39.84 15.01 -9.70
CA ASN A 14 -38.53 15.67 -9.85
C ASN A 14 -37.40 14.90 -9.14
N CYS A 15 -37.69 14.32 -7.97
CA CYS A 15 -36.75 13.46 -7.25
C CYS A 15 -36.41 12.20 -8.06
N LEU A 16 -37.43 11.54 -8.63
CA LEU A 16 -37.24 10.35 -9.46
C LEU A 16 -36.55 10.67 -10.80
N GLU A 17 -36.83 11.79 -11.44
CA GLU A 17 -36.11 12.23 -12.65
C GLU A 17 -34.63 12.54 -12.38
N THR A 18 -34.33 13.17 -11.25
CA THR A 18 -32.95 13.45 -10.85
C THR A 18 -32.21 12.15 -10.54
N LYS A 19 -32.87 11.19 -9.89
CA LYS A 19 -32.33 9.84 -9.66
C LYS A 19 -32.14 9.08 -10.97
N LEU A 20 -33.07 9.17 -11.93
CA LEU A 20 -32.95 8.55 -13.25
C LEU A 20 -31.79 9.13 -14.04
N LYS A 21 -31.61 10.46 -14.07
CA LYS A 21 -30.48 11.11 -14.76
C LYS A 21 -29.13 10.71 -14.17
N ARG A 22 -29.03 10.65 -12.84
CA ARG A 22 -27.81 10.16 -12.16
C ARG A 22 -27.55 8.69 -12.48
N LYS A 23 -28.58 7.84 -12.42
CA LYS A 23 -28.47 6.42 -12.76
C LYS A 23 -28.16 6.17 -14.24
N GLN A 24 -28.64 7.01 -15.15
CA GLN A 24 -28.30 6.95 -16.58
C GLN A 24 -26.83 7.29 -16.81
N MET A 25 -26.31 8.34 -16.16
CA MET A 25 -24.90 8.71 -16.26
C MET A 25 -23.98 7.67 -15.62
N GLU A 26 -24.36 7.10 -14.47
CA GLU A 26 -23.66 5.98 -13.84
C GLU A 26 -23.66 4.72 -14.73
N LEU A 27 -24.79 4.42 -15.38
CA LEU A 27 -24.89 3.28 -16.29
C LEU A 27 -24.07 3.48 -17.56
N GLU A 28 -24.08 4.68 -18.16
CA GLU A 28 -23.28 4.97 -19.37
C GLU A 28 -21.77 4.86 -19.08
N LEU A 29 -21.32 5.35 -17.92
CA LEU A 29 -19.92 5.20 -17.49
C LEU A 29 -19.56 3.74 -17.22
N ALA A 30 -20.46 2.99 -16.56
CA ALA A 30 -20.26 1.56 -16.31
C ALA A 30 -20.27 0.74 -17.61
N GLN A 31 -21.13 1.07 -18.57
CA GLN A 31 -21.17 0.43 -19.89
C GLN A 31 -19.88 0.70 -20.67
N GLU A 32 -19.34 1.92 -20.63
CA GLU A 32 -18.06 2.24 -21.28
C GLU A 32 -16.88 1.50 -20.63
N GLN A 33 -16.85 1.42 -19.30
CA GLN A 33 -15.82 0.67 -18.57
C GLN A 33 -15.91 -0.85 -18.79
N MET A 34 -17.11 -1.42 -18.79
CA MET A 34 -17.31 -2.84 -19.06
C MET A 34 -17.01 -3.19 -20.52
N LYS A 35 -17.37 -2.33 -21.48
CA LYS A 35 -17.01 -2.51 -22.90
C LYS A 35 -15.49 -2.54 -23.11
N ASN A 36 -14.76 -1.62 -22.49
CA ASN A 36 -13.29 -1.62 -22.55
C ASN A 36 -12.70 -2.88 -21.92
N SER A 37 -13.29 -3.36 -20.83
CA SER A 37 -12.88 -4.61 -20.17
C SER A 37 -13.17 -5.84 -21.04
N GLN A 38 -14.32 -5.86 -21.73
CA GLN A 38 -14.71 -6.92 -22.66
C GLN A 38 -13.79 -6.95 -23.88
N GLU A 39 -13.46 -5.80 -24.47
CA GLU A 39 -12.50 -5.71 -25.58
C GLU A 39 -11.09 -6.17 -25.16
N SER A 40 -10.68 -5.89 -23.93
CA SER A 40 -9.39 -6.36 -23.38
C SER A 40 -9.38 -7.88 -23.19
N LEU A 41 -10.46 -8.44 -22.63
CA LEU A 41 -10.62 -9.88 -22.45
C LEU A 41 -10.68 -10.62 -23.79
N GLU A 42 -11.32 -10.04 -24.81
CA GLU A 42 -11.35 -10.61 -26.16
C GLU A 42 -9.97 -10.67 -26.81
N ARG A 43 -9.12 -9.66 -26.60
CA ARG A 43 -7.71 -9.68 -27.05
C ARG A 43 -6.92 -10.75 -26.31
N GLU A 44 -7.03 -10.83 -24.98
CA GLU A 44 -6.32 -11.84 -24.18
C GLU A 44 -6.73 -13.27 -24.56
N ILE A 45 -8.03 -13.51 -24.77
CA ILE A 45 -8.53 -14.80 -25.27
C ILE A 45 -7.99 -15.10 -26.67
N SER A 46 -7.89 -14.10 -27.55
CA SER A 46 -7.33 -14.28 -28.90
C SER A 46 -5.86 -14.68 -28.86
N ASP A 47 -5.05 -13.96 -28.07
CA ASP A 47 -3.61 -14.21 -27.92
C ASP A 47 -3.35 -15.60 -27.31
N LEU A 48 -4.15 -15.99 -26.30
CA LEU A 48 -4.07 -17.32 -25.69
C LEU A 48 -4.48 -18.43 -26.66
N LYS A 49 -5.47 -18.20 -27.53
CA LYS A 49 -5.86 -19.16 -28.58
C LYS A 49 -4.77 -19.33 -29.64
N GLU A 50 -4.06 -18.26 -30.01
CA GLU A 50 -2.91 -18.35 -30.91
C GLU A 50 -1.75 -19.11 -30.26
N ALA A 51 -1.47 -18.86 -28.98
CA ALA A 51 -0.47 -19.59 -28.21
C ALA A 51 -0.81 -21.08 -28.09
N LEU A 52 -2.07 -21.42 -27.80
CA LEU A 52 -2.59 -22.79 -27.75
C LEU A 52 -2.32 -23.51 -29.08
N LYS A 53 -2.73 -22.91 -30.21
CA LYS A 53 -2.55 -23.46 -31.55
C LYS A 53 -1.08 -23.67 -31.92
N ALA A 54 -0.19 -22.78 -31.48
CA ALA A 54 1.25 -22.93 -31.68
C ALA A 54 1.83 -24.11 -30.90
N LYS A 55 1.32 -24.37 -29.68
CA LYS A 55 1.75 -25.51 -28.85
C LYS A 55 1.18 -26.83 -29.35
N GLU A 56 -0.07 -26.87 -29.80
CA GLU A 56 -0.68 -28.04 -30.45
C GLU A 56 0.12 -28.46 -31.69
N LYS A 57 0.47 -27.49 -32.55
CA LYS A 57 1.31 -27.74 -33.73
C LYS A 57 2.71 -28.25 -33.39
N ALA A 58 3.28 -27.81 -32.25
CA ALA A 58 4.56 -28.34 -31.77
C ALA A 58 4.44 -29.80 -31.30
N ILE A 59 3.34 -30.16 -30.61
CA ILE A 59 3.05 -31.55 -30.22
C ILE A 59 2.89 -32.44 -31.46
N GLU A 60 2.12 -32.01 -32.47
CA GLU A 60 1.99 -32.73 -33.75
C GLU A 60 3.35 -32.96 -34.42
N GLY A 61 4.23 -31.96 -34.42
CA GLY A 61 5.59 -32.07 -34.95
C GLY A 61 6.43 -33.12 -34.22
N TYR A 62 6.38 -33.17 -32.88
CA TYR A 62 7.09 -34.18 -32.10
C TYR A 62 6.49 -35.59 -32.26
N ILE A 63 5.18 -35.72 -32.44
CA ILE A 63 4.52 -37.01 -32.74
C ILE A 63 4.99 -37.54 -34.10
N LEU A 64 5.03 -36.69 -35.13
CA LEU A 64 5.58 -37.05 -36.45
C LEU A 64 7.06 -37.43 -36.40
N GLU A 65 7.85 -36.78 -35.54
CA GLU A 65 9.27 -37.11 -35.33
C GLU A 65 9.44 -38.49 -34.65
N ILE A 66 8.54 -38.83 -33.72
CA ILE A 66 8.45 -40.15 -33.09
C ILE A 66 8.07 -41.23 -34.13
N GLU A 67 7.05 -40.99 -34.95
CA GLU A 67 6.57 -41.93 -35.97
C GLU A 67 7.64 -42.20 -37.04
N ASN A 68 8.34 -41.17 -37.52
CA ASN A 68 9.43 -41.31 -38.49
C ASN A 68 10.62 -42.09 -37.91
N ARG A 69 10.94 -41.93 -36.62
CA ARG A 69 12.05 -42.64 -35.99
C ARG A 69 11.74 -44.11 -35.70
N ASN A 70 10.49 -44.44 -35.37
CA ASN A 70 10.02 -45.82 -35.24
C ASN A 70 10.14 -46.60 -36.56
N SER A 71 10.19 -45.94 -37.71
CA SER A 71 10.34 -46.57 -39.02
C SER A 71 11.79 -46.89 -39.42
N ILE A 72 12.83 -46.37 -38.74
CA ILE A 72 14.21 -46.34 -39.27
C ILE A 72 15.26 -47.07 -38.41
N TYR A 73 15.11 -47.22 -37.08
CA TYR A 73 16.20 -47.76 -36.22
C TYR A 73 15.78 -48.82 -35.17
N GLY A 74 16.68 -49.78 -34.93
CA GLY A 74 16.51 -50.94 -34.04
C GLY A 74 16.86 -50.73 -32.56
N GLU A 75 15.86 -50.98 -31.73
CA GLU A 75 15.75 -51.58 -30.38
C GLU A 75 16.58 -51.22 -29.13
N LEU A 76 17.63 -50.38 -29.09
CA LEU A 76 18.21 -50.00 -27.76
C LEU A 76 18.56 -48.52 -27.55
N ASP A 77 19.20 -47.84 -28.49
CA ASP A 77 19.56 -46.40 -28.32
C ASP A 77 18.36 -45.46 -28.54
N SER A 78 17.35 -45.94 -29.29
CA SER A 78 16.11 -45.22 -29.57
C SER A 78 15.22 -45.07 -28.33
N ARG A 79 15.37 -45.91 -27.30
CA ARG A 79 14.42 -45.97 -26.17
C ARG A 79 14.58 -44.80 -25.20
N GLN A 80 15.81 -44.39 -24.91
CA GLN A 80 16.08 -43.23 -24.04
C GLN A 80 15.69 -41.91 -24.71
N GLN A 81 15.96 -41.76 -26.01
CA GLN A 81 15.58 -40.56 -26.76
C GLN A 81 14.05 -40.46 -26.96
N MET A 82 13.38 -41.61 -27.14
CA MET A 82 11.92 -41.68 -27.16
C MET A 82 11.31 -41.27 -25.81
N GLU A 83 11.90 -41.67 -24.69
CA GLU A 83 11.42 -41.30 -23.35
C GLU A 83 11.48 -39.77 -23.14
N VAL A 84 12.55 -39.11 -23.64
CA VAL A 84 12.69 -37.64 -23.61
C VAL A 84 11.62 -36.94 -24.47
N LEU A 85 11.31 -37.47 -25.66
CA LEU A 85 10.27 -36.90 -26.52
C LEU A 85 8.87 -37.09 -25.92
N HIS A 86 8.59 -38.25 -25.31
CA HIS A 86 7.33 -38.48 -24.59
C HIS A 86 7.19 -37.57 -23.35
N GLU A 87 8.27 -37.37 -22.60
CA GLU A 87 8.28 -36.42 -21.47
C GLU A 87 8.02 -34.98 -21.95
N ARG A 88 8.57 -34.61 -23.11
CA ARG A 88 8.35 -33.30 -23.71
C ARG A 88 6.92 -33.12 -24.23
N ILE A 89 6.34 -34.14 -24.86
CA ILE A 89 4.93 -34.16 -25.27
C ILE A 89 4.02 -34.09 -24.04
N GLY A 90 4.32 -34.82 -22.96
CA GLY A 90 3.57 -34.77 -21.70
C GLY A 90 3.60 -33.39 -21.06
N SER A 91 4.78 -32.76 -21.02
CA SER A 91 4.93 -31.38 -20.54
C SER A 91 4.16 -30.37 -21.40
N LEU A 92 4.22 -30.50 -22.73
CA LEU A 92 3.47 -29.61 -23.63
C LEU A 92 1.95 -29.85 -23.54
N SER A 93 1.51 -31.09 -23.40
CA SER A 93 0.08 -31.44 -23.25
C SER A 93 -0.50 -30.85 -21.96
N ALA A 94 0.24 -30.92 -20.85
CA ALA A 94 -0.15 -30.26 -19.60
C ALA A 94 -0.23 -28.73 -19.75
N THR A 95 0.64 -28.11 -20.57
CA THR A 95 0.53 -26.67 -20.85
C THR A 95 -0.65 -26.32 -21.74
N VAL A 96 -1.02 -27.20 -22.69
CA VAL A 96 -2.21 -27.01 -23.54
C VAL A 96 -3.47 -27.10 -22.69
N GLU A 97 -3.58 -28.09 -21.80
CA GLU A 97 -4.70 -28.25 -20.87
C GLU A 97 -4.83 -27.02 -19.94
N SER A 98 -3.72 -26.54 -19.39
CA SER A 98 -3.70 -25.33 -18.56
C SER A 98 -4.08 -24.05 -19.33
N LEU A 99 -3.71 -23.94 -20.61
CA LEU A 99 -4.09 -22.80 -21.46
C LEU A 99 -5.58 -22.86 -21.82
N GLN A 100 -6.11 -24.07 -22.07
CA GLN A 100 -7.53 -24.29 -22.34
C GLN A 100 -8.40 -23.95 -21.12
N ASP A 101 -8.02 -24.42 -19.92
CA ASP A 101 -8.69 -24.06 -18.66
C ASP A 101 -8.72 -22.54 -18.43
N ARG A 102 -7.63 -21.85 -18.79
CA ARG A 102 -7.55 -20.39 -18.68
C ARG A 102 -8.47 -19.70 -19.68
N ILE A 103 -8.55 -20.18 -20.93
CA ILE A 103 -9.48 -19.66 -21.94
C ILE A 103 -10.92 -19.85 -21.49
N ASP A 104 -11.28 -21.02 -20.95
CA ASP A 104 -12.63 -21.33 -20.50
C ASP A 104 -13.03 -20.47 -19.28
N ALA A 105 -12.10 -20.24 -18.35
CA ALA A 105 -12.32 -19.32 -17.23
C ALA A 105 -12.57 -17.87 -17.69
N LEU A 106 -11.79 -17.37 -18.65
CA LEU A 106 -11.97 -16.02 -19.20
C LEU A 106 -13.28 -15.90 -20.01
N GLN A 107 -13.70 -16.97 -20.69
CA GLN A 107 -15.00 -17.01 -21.37
C GLN A 107 -16.18 -17.00 -20.39
N ALA A 108 -16.07 -17.68 -19.25
CA ALA A 108 -17.08 -17.62 -18.19
C ALA A 108 -17.17 -16.21 -17.57
N GLU A 109 -16.04 -15.54 -17.37
CA GLU A 109 -15.99 -14.15 -16.87
C GLU A 109 -16.65 -13.17 -17.86
N LYS A 110 -16.40 -13.35 -19.16
CA LYS A 110 -17.08 -12.58 -20.22
C LYS A 110 -18.61 -12.76 -20.16
N LEU A 111 -19.09 -14.00 -20.03
CA LEU A 111 -20.52 -14.29 -19.97
C LEU A 111 -21.19 -13.67 -18.73
N ASP A 112 -20.51 -13.64 -17.58
CA ASP A 112 -21.00 -12.99 -16.38
C ASP A 112 -21.12 -11.47 -16.54
N LEU A 113 -20.15 -10.83 -17.20
CA LEU A 113 -20.21 -9.40 -17.53
C LEU A 113 -21.37 -9.07 -18.48
N ASP A 114 -21.60 -9.91 -19.51
CA ASP A 114 -22.73 -9.75 -20.44
C ASP A 114 -24.08 -9.87 -19.70
N ASN A 115 -24.21 -10.82 -18.76
CA ASN A 115 -25.42 -10.97 -17.96
C ASN A 115 -25.66 -9.76 -17.05
N LYS A 116 -24.62 -9.23 -16.40
CA LYS A 116 -24.70 -8.01 -15.58
C LYS A 116 -25.17 -6.80 -16.38
N LEU A 117 -24.74 -6.69 -17.64
CA LEU A 117 -25.19 -5.63 -18.55
C LEU A 117 -26.68 -5.74 -18.86
N ALA A 118 -27.17 -6.95 -19.16
CA ALA A 118 -28.58 -7.20 -19.42
C ALA A 118 -29.48 -6.84 -18.22
N TYR A 119 -29.08 -7.20 -17.00
CA TYR A 119 -29.82 -6.83 -15.78
C TYR A 119 -29.88 -5.31 -15.56
N ALA A 120 -28.76 -4.61 -15.75
CA ALA A 120 -28.70 -3.17 -15.58
C ALA A 120 -29.54 -2.40 -16.62
N GLU A 121 -29.65 -2.94 -17.85
CA GLU A 121 -30.55 -2.40 -18.89
C GLU A 121 -32.03 -2.61 -18.55
N GLN A 122 -32.38 -3.73 -17.93
CA GLN A 122 -33.73 -4.02 -17.46
C GLN A 122 -34.16 -3.04 -16.35
N ASP A 123 -33.30 -2.79 -15.36
CA ASP A 123 -33.57 -1.84 -14.27
C ASP A 123 -33.82 -0.41 -14.78
N LYS A 124 -33.07 0.01 -15.82
CA LYS A 124 -33.30 1.29 -16.51
C LYS A 124 -34.69 1.35 -17.16
N SER A 125 -35.17 0.26 -17.76
CA SER A 125 -36.49 0.24 -18.40
C SER A 125 -37.62 0.35 -17.36
N VAL A 126 -37.47 -0.33 -16.21
CA VAL A 126 -38.44 -0.30 -15.12
C VAL A 126 -38.57 1.10 -14.53
N LEU A 127 -37.45 1.78 -14.22
CA LEU A 127 -37.48 3.16 -13.70
C LEU A 127 -38.10 4.15 -14.69
N LYS A 128 -37.84 3.97 -16.00
CA LYS A 128 -38.43 4.79 -17.05
C LYS A 128 -39.96 4.61 -17.14
N SER A 129 -40.45 3.38 -16.96
CA SER A 129 -41.89 3.10 -16.95
C SER A 129 -42.61 3.73 -15.75
N GLN A 130 -42.01 3.67 -14.55
CA GLN A 130 -42.57 4.26 -13.33
C GLN A 130 -42.67 5.79 -13.41
N ILE A 131 -41.67 6.45 -13.99
CA ILE A 131 -41.68 7.90 -14.20
C ILE A 131 -42.79 8.31 -15.17
N ASN A 132 -43.02 7.53 -16.23
CA ASN A 132 -44.08 7.83 -17.19
C ASN A 132 -45.48 7.68 -16.55
N SER A 133 -45.69 6.67 -15.70
CA SER A 133 -46.95 6.47 -14.96
C SER A 133 -47.27 7.64 -14.01
N LEU A 134 -46.26 8.12 -13.27
CA LEU A 134 -46.44 9.23 -12.34
C LEU A 134 -46.69 10.57 -13.07
N LYS A 135 -46.11 10.76 -14.26
CA LYS A 135 -46.36 11.94 -15.10
C LYS A 135 -47.78 11.99 -15.65
N THR A 136 -48.34 10.84 -16.05
CA THR A 136 -49.74 10.78 -16.52
C THR A 136 -50.71 11.11 -15.40
N GLU A 137 -50.51 10.54 -14.20
CA GLU A 137 -51.34 10.84 -13.02
C GLU A 137 -51.25 12.31 -12.58
N LEU A 138 -50.08 12.95 -12.75
CA LEU A 138 -49.92 14.37 -12.44
C LEU A 138 -50.74 15.26 -13.39
N ASN A 139 -50.69 14.98 -14.69
CA ASN A 139 -51.42 15.78 -15.69
C ASN A 139 -52.94 15.68 -15.51
N ASP A 140 -53.47 14.50 -15.20
CA ASP A 140 -54.90 14.29 -14.99
C ASP A 140 -55.41 15.05 -13.75
N ASN A 141 -54.58 15.14 -12.70
CA ASN A 141 -54.89 15.86 -11.47
C ASN A 141 -54.76 17.40 -11.60
N GLU A 142 -53.84 17.89 -12.45
CA GLU A 142 -53.72 19.32 -12.72
C GLU A 142 -54.88 19.86 -13.56
N GLY A 143 -55.36 19.07 -14.54
CA GLY A 143 -56.51 19.44 -15.37
C GLY A 143 -57.82 19.59 -14.58
N THR A 144 -58.05 18.70 -13.61
CA THR A 144 -59.24 18.77 -12.73
C THR A 144 -59.19 19.94 -11.75
N SER A 145 -58.01 20.31 -11.24
CA SER A 145 -57.83 21.45 -10.34
C SER A 145 -58.12 22.80 -11.02
N GLN A 146 -57.66 22.99 -12.26
CA GLN A 146 -57.91 24.24 -13.02
C GLN A 146 -59.40 24.46 -13.34
N GLN A 147 -60.13 23.39 -13.69
CA GLN A 147 -61.58 23.48 -13.94
C GLN A 147 -62.35 23.90 -12.68
N THR A 148 -61.95 23.39 -11.52
CA THR A 148 -62.60 23.70 -10.24
C THR A 148 -62.36 25.16 -9.82
N SER A 149 -61.15 25.69 -10.05
CA SER A 149 -60.81 27.10 -9.75
C SER A 149 -61.54 28.09 -10.67
N SER A 150 -61.72 27.75 -11.95
CA SER A 150 -62.50 28.57 -12.90
C SER A 150 -63.96 28.70 -12.46
N TYR A 151 -64.59 27.58 -12.05
CA TYR A 151 -65.98 27.57 -11.61
C TYR A 151 -66.19 28.41 -10.34
N LEU A 152 -65.26 28.33 -9.39
CA LEU A 152 -65.32 29.12 -8.15
C LEU A 152 -65.14 30.62 -8.40
N ASN A 153 -64.26 31.01 -9.33
CA ASN A 153 -64.07 32.43 -9.67
C ASN A 153 -65.31 33.02 -10.37
N GLU A 154 -65.96 32.25 -11.24
CA GLU A 154 -67.18 32.68 -11.91
C GLU A 154 -68.34 32.90 -10.92
N GLU A 155 -68.44 32.05 -9.89
CA GLU A 155 -69.45 32.17 -8.84
C GLU A 155 -69.18 33.34 -7.88
N ILE A 156 -67.90 33.63 -7.59
CA ILE A 156 -67.50 34.81 -6.80
C ILE A 156 -67.85 36.12 -7.54
N GLU A 157 -67.68 36.19 -8.85
CA GLU A 157 -68.04 37.38 -9.63
C GLU A 157 -69.56 37.59 -9.68
N LYS A 158 -70.37 36.52 -9.79
CA LYS A 158 -71.83 36.62 -9.66
C LYS A 158 -72.27 37.17 -8.31
N LEU A 159 -71.67 36.70 -7.21
CA LEU A 159 -71.98 37.18 -5.86
C LEU A 159 -71.57 38.65 -5.66
N LYS A 160 -70.45 39.10 -6.26
CA LYS A 160 -70.06 40.52 -6.24
C LYS A 160 -71.06 41.40 -6.99
N HIS A 161 -71.58 40.94 -8.13
CA HIS A 161 -72.58 41.67 -8.89
C HIS A 161 -73.90 41.82 -8.11
N GLN A 162 -74.39 40.74 -7.51
CA GLN A 162 -75.59 40.77 -6.66
C GLN A 162 -75.43 41.73 -5.47
N LYS A 163 -74.26 41.73 -4.82
CA LYS A 163 -73.96 42.64 -3.72
C LYS A 163 -73.96 44.12 -4.15
N ALA A 164 -73.50 44.42 -5.36
CA ALA A 164 -73.52 45.78 -5.89
C ALA A 164 -74.95 46.26 -6.19
N GLN A 165 -75.79 45.37 -6.73
CA GLN A 165 -77.19 45.66 -7.08
C GLN A 165 -78.05 45.97 -5.83
N LEU A 166 -77.95 45.15 -4.78
CA LEU A 166 -78.64 45.40 -3.50
C LEU A 166 -78.23 46.73 -2.85
N ARG A 167 -76.99 47.17 -3.09
CA ARG A 167 -76.46 48.43 -2.54
C ARG A 167 -77.08 49.66 -3.21
N LEU A 168 -77.38 49.56 -4.52
CA LEU A 168 -78.06 50.61 -5.27
C LEU A 168 -79.53 50.72 -4.86
N GLU A 169 -80.22 49.59 -4.68
CA GLU A 169 -81.61 49.56 -4.20
C GLU A 169 -81.75 50.17 -2.81
N HIS A 170 -80.84 49.84 -1.89
CA HIS A 170 -80.84 50.44 -0.55
C HIS A 170 -80.62 51.97 -0.58
N LEU A 171 -79.79 52.48 -1.51
CA LEU A 171 -79.59 53.91 -1.68
C LEU A 171 -80.84 54.61 -2.23
N GLN A 172 -81.59 53.95 -3.11
CA GLN A 172 -82.84 54.46 -3.66
C GLN A 172 -83.94 54.51 -2.59
N LEU A 173 -84.14 53.42 -1.84
CA LEU A 173 -85.09 53.36 -0.71
C LEU A 173 -84.81 54.43 0.35
N LYS A 174 -83.53 54.75 0.60
CA LYS A 174 -83.15 55.79 1.55
C LYS A 174 -83.51 57.21 1.05
N LYS A 175 -83.45 57.46 -0.26
CA LYS A 175 -83.91 58.73 -0.85
C LYS A 175 -85.43 58.83 -0.80
N ASP A 176 -86.13 57.73 -1.04
CA ASP A 176 -87.60 57.71 -1.02
C ASP A 176 -88.13 57.89 0.42
N TYR A 177 -87.45 57.30 1.41
CA TYR A 177 -87.74 57.56 2.83
C TYR A 177 -87.56 59.04 3.21
N ALA A 178 -86.49 59.69 2.76
CA ALA A 178 -86.24 61.10 3.05
C ALA A 178 -87.28 62.04 2.39
N LYS A 179 -87.85 61.66 1.25
CA LYS A 179 -88.95 62.40 0.61
C LYS A 179 -90.26 62.26 1.39
N LEU A 180 -90.61 61.05 1.82
CA LEU A 180 -91.81 60.80 2.61
C LEU A 180 -91.74 61.48 3.99
N GLU A 181 -90.56 61.58 4.58
CA GLU A 181 -90.34 62.31 5.84
C GLU A 181 -90.53 63.83 5.69
N ALA A 182 -90.19 64.39 4.51
CA ALA A 182 -90.46 65.79 4.19
C ALA A 182 -91.97 66.05 3.97
N GLU A 183 -92.66 65.18 3.23
CA GLU A 183 -94.12 65.27 3.02
C GLU A 183 -94.92 65.15 4.33
N ASN A 184 -94.43 64.34 5.28
CA ASN A 184 -95.08 64.16 6.58
C ASN A 184 -94.90 65.37 7.52
N ASN A 185 -93.84 66.16 7.35
CA ASN A 185 -93.66 67.42 8.07
C ASN A 185 -94.56 68.55 7.52
N ASP A 186 -94.85 68.54 6.22
CA ASP A 186 -95.73 69.54 5.60
C ASP A 186 -97.23 69.29 5.91
N LEU A 187 -97.64 68.04 6.15
CA LEU A 187 -99.02 67.68 6.51
C LEU A 187 -99.43 68.04 7.96
N LYS A 188 -98.50 68.44 8.84
CA LYS A 188 -98.81 68.85 10.23
C LYS A 188 -99.43 70.25 10.37
N ASN A 189 -99.52 71.04 9.29
CA ASN A 189 -99.98 72.44 9.32
C ASN A 189 -101.30 72.70 8.55
N GLY A 190 -102.32 71.84 8.71
CA GLY A 190 -103.67 72.10 8.16
C GLY A 190 -104.79 71.39 8.96
N PRO A 191 -105.97 72.01 9.18
CA PRO A 191 -106.88 71.56 10.24
C PRO A 191 -107.97 70.55 9.82
N LYS A 192 -108.24 69.61 10.75
CA LYS A 192 -109.48 68.87 11.07
C LYS A 192 -109.96 67.73 10.15
N ASN A 193 -109.88 66.49 10.67
CA ASN A 193 -111.03 65.63 11.02
C ASN A 193 -110.57 64.43 11.87
N SER A 194 -111.13 64.26 13.08
CA SER A 194 -110.47 63.67 14.27
C SER A 194 -111.08 62.37 14.80
N THR A 195 -111.49 61.41 13.97
CA THR A 195 -111.99 60.11 14.50
C THR A 195 -111.56 58.88 13.71
N GLU A 196 -111.20 59.00 12.43
CA GLU A 196 -110.59 57.89 11.66
C GLU A 196 -109.06 57.79 11.84
N LEU A 197 -108.43 58.91 12.26
CA LEU A 197 -106.99 59.01 12.47
C LEU A 197 -106.52 58.29 13.74
N GLU A 198 -107.31 58.26 14.82
CA GLU A 198 -106.92 57.61 16.08
C GLU A 198 -106.83 56.08 15.97
N SER A 199 -107.71 55.45 15.19
CA SER A 199 -107.64 54.01 14.88
C SER A 199 -106.38 53.65 14.08
N LYS A 200 -106.06 54.44 13.05
CA LYS A 200 -104.86 54.22 12.23
C LYS A 200 -103.58 54.60 12.97
N PHE A 201 -103.63 55.57 13.89
CA PHE A 201 -102.52 55.89 14.78
C PHE A 201 -102.22 54.74 15.74
N SER A 202 -103.23 54.10 16.32
CA SER A 202 -103.02 52.96 17.24
C SER A 202 -102.43 51.73 16.53
N GLU A 203 -102.89 51.42 15.30
CA GLU A 203 -102.25 50.37 14.48
C GLU A 203 -100.83 50.74 14.06
N SER A 204 -100.59 52.00 13.69
CA SER A 204 -99.26 52.48 13.31
C SER A 204 -98.30 52.51 14.50
N GLU A 205 -98.74 52.89 15.70
CA GLU A 205 -97.94 52.81 16.94
C GLU A 205 -97.59 51.37 17.31
N ALA A 206 -98.54 50.44 17.18
CA ALA A 206 -98.27 49.01 17.40
C ALA A 206 -97.31 48.43 16.35
N GLN A 207 -97.31 48.95 15.13
CA GLN A 207 -96.37 48.58 14.08
C GLN A 207 -94.99 49.23 14.28
N ILE A 208 -94.93 50.49 14.72
CA ILE A 208 -93.70 51.18 15.11
C ILE A 208 -93.03 50.44 16.28
N SER A 209 -93.77 50.04 17.31
CA SER A 209 -93.20 49.31 18.45
C SER A 209 -92.65 47.93 18.06
N ARG A 210 -93.27 47.25 17.08
CA ARG A 210 -92.73 45.99 16.51
C ARG A 210 -91.46 46.24 15.71
N LEU A 211 -91.46 47.25 14.84
CA LEU A 211 -90.29 47.64 14.06
C LEU A 211 -89.14 48.14 14.93
N GLU A 212 -89.41 48.82 16.05
CA GLU A 212 -88.38 49.25 17.00
C GLU A 212 -87.71 48.06 17.70
N LYS A 213 -88.47 47.03 18.08
CA LYS A 213 -87.91 45.79 18.63
C LYS A 213 -87.06 45.05 17.59
N GLU A 214 -87.54 44.97 16.35
CA GLU A 214 -86.79 44.35 15.24
C GLU A 214 -85.52 45.15 14.90
N ASN A 215 -85.58 46.48 14.91
CA ASN A 215 -84.44 47.35 14.67
C ASN A 215 -83.39 47.26 15.79
N ASN A 216 -83.82 47.07 17.03
CA ASN A 216 -82.91 46.82 18.15
C ASN A 216 -82.23 45.45 18.06
N LEU A 217 -82.97 44.41 17.63
CA LEU A 217 -82.39 43.08 17.36
C LEU A 217 -81.40 43.15 16.20
N LEU A 218 -81.77 43.77 15.07
CA LEU A 218 -80.87 43.96 13.93
C LEU A 218 -79.65 44.79 14.29
N LYS A 219 -79.76 45.83 15.13
CA LYS A 219 -78.58 46.58 15.63
C LYS A 219 -77.66 45.70 16.47
N SER A 220 -78.21 44.83 17.31
CA SER A 220 -77.40 43.89 18.11
C SER A 220 -76.66 42.88 17.23
N GLU A 221 -77.33 42.38 16.18
CA GLU A 221 -76.75 41.46 15.20
C GLU A 221 -75.70 42.15 14.31
N ASN A 222 -75.94 43.39 13.88
CA ASN A 222 -74.99 44.19 13.12
C ASN A 222 -73.73 44.51 13.94
N ASN A 223 -73.89 44.79 15.24
CA ASN A 223 -72.77 44.98 16.15
C ASN A 223 -71.98 43.67 16.36
N TYR A 224 -72.65 42.52 16.40
CA TYR A 224 -72.00 41.22 16.48
C TYR A 224 -71.21 40.90 15.20
N GLN A 225 -71.82 41.08 14.03
CA GLN A 225 -71.17 40.90 12.73
C GLN A 225 -69.99 41.85 12.53
N LYS A 226 -70.11 43.11 12.97
CA LYS A 226 -69.02 44.09 12.90
C LYS A 226 -67.82 43.66 13.74
N ARG A 227 -68.05 43.13 14.95
CA ARG A 227 -66.97 42.56 15.80
C ARG A 227 -66.32 41.33 15.16
N GLN A 228 -67.09 40.46 14.52
CA GLN A 228 -66.52 39.33 13.76
C GLN A 228 -65.68 39.80 12.57
N LEU A 229 -66.15 40.81 11.81
CA LEU A 229 -65.40 41.39 10.71
C LEU A 229 -64.09 42.04 11.18
N GLU A 230 -64.12 42.77 12.29
CA GLU A 230 -62.91 43.36 12.87
C GLU A 230 -61.89 42.28 13.33
N ALA A 231 -62.37 41.17 13.89
CA ALA A 231 -61.52 40.04 14.26
C ALA A 231 -60.92 39.32 13.03
N LEU A 232 -61.74 39.07 12.00
CA LEU A 232 -61.27 38.49 10.73
C LEU A 232 -60.29 39.41 10.01
N GLN A 233 -60.49 40.73 10.08
CA GLN A 233 -59.59 41.70 9.46
C GLN A 233 -58.25 41.80 10.17
N LYS A 234 -58.20 41.67 11.51
CA LYS A 234 -56.95 41.50 12.24
C LYS A 234 -56.21 40.23 11.83
N SER A 235 -56.92 39.10 11.76
CA SER A 235 -56.33 37.83 11.32
C SER A 235 -55.81 37.87 9.88
N ALA A 236 -56.53 38.53 8.96
CA ALA A 236 -56.10 38.72 7.58
C ALA A 236 -54.85 39.62 7.47
N ASN A 237 -54.73 40.65 8.31
CA ASN A 237 -53.55 41.51 8.36
C ASN A 237 -52.33 40.74 8.88
N GLU A 238 -52.47 39.94 9.94
CA GLU A 238 -51.40 39.08 10.46
C GLU A 238 -50.96 38.04 9.42
N PHE A 239 -51.90 37.46 8.66
CA PHE A 239 -51.58 36.57 7.54
C PHE A 239 -50.83 37.27 6.41
N ASN A 240 -51.22 38.51 6.06
CA ASN A 240 -50.54 39.29 5.04
C ASN A 240 -49.11 39.68 5.44
N GLU A 241 -48.84 39.97 6.71
CA GLU A 241 -47.47 40.21 7.18
C GLU A 241 -46.63 38.94 7.12
N LYS A 242 -47.17 37.79 7.54
CA LYS A 242 -46.51 36.49 7.38
C LYS A 242 -46.21 36.19 5.92
N LEU A 243 -47.17 36.42 5.01
CA LEU A 243 -46.99 36.22 3.57
C LEU A 243 -45.87 37.11 3.00
N LYS A 244 -45.75 38.36 3.44
CA LYS A 244 -44.65 39.25 3.05
C LYS A 244 -43.30 38.74 3.56
N HIS A 245 -43.25 38.25 4.80
CA HIS A 245 -42.04 37.66 5.36
C HIS A 245 -41.62 36.41 4.59
N TYR A 246 -42.55 35.50 4.30
CA TYR A 246 -42.28 34.31 3.49
C TYR A 246 -41.82 34.66 2.07
N LYS A 247 -42.45 35.64 1.39
CA LYS A 247 -42.01 36.07 0.06
C LYS A 247 -40.58 36.61 0.07
N LYS A 248 -40.20 37.34 1.12
CA LYS A 248 -38.83 37.87 1.28
C LYS A 248 -37.82 36.73 1.46
N THR A 249 -38.10 35.77 2.34
CA THR A 249 -37.20 34.62 2.56
C THR A 249 -37.13 33.69 1.36
N THR A 250 -38.22 33.54 0.60
CA THR A 250 -38.21 32.75 -0.64
C THR A 250 -37.30 33.40 -1.68
N LYS A 251 -37.36 34.72 -1.83
CA LYS A 251 -36.51 35.45 -2.79
C LYS A 251 -35.03 35.42 -2.39
N GLU A 252 -34.72 35.57 -1.11
CA GLU A 252 -33.34 35.44 -0.59
C GLU A 252 -32.80 34.02 -0.80
N ASN A 253 -33.63 32.98 -0.64
CA ASN A 253 -33.25 31.60 -0.94
C ASN A 253 -33.08 31.35 -2.45
N GLU A 254 -33.92 31.91 -3.32
CA GLU A 254 -33.78 31.80 -4.78
C GLU A 254 -32.49 32.47 -5.28
N GLU A 255 -32.14 33.64 -4.73
CA GLU A 255 -30.90 34.34 -5.05
C GLU A 255 -29.66 33.54 -4.57
N SER A 256 -29.73 32.95 -3.38
CA SER A 256 -28.68 32.07 -2.84
C SER A 256 -28.50 30.78 -3.65
N GLU A 257 -29.59 30.10 -4.01
CA GLU A 257 -29.52 28.88 -4.83
C GLU A 257 -29.08 29.17 -6.26
N ASN A 258 -29.47 30.30 -6.86
CA ASN A 258 -28.98 30.69 -8.19
C ASN A 258 -27.47 30.96 -8.18
N ALA A 259 -26.95 31.60 -7.13
CA ALA A 259 -25.50 31.76 -6.97
C ALA A 259 -24.79 30.40 -6.83
N ARG A 260 -25.39 29.46 -6.09
CA ARG A 260 -24.88 28.10 -5.90
C ARG A 260 -24.90 27.27 -7.19
N VAL A 261 -25.95 27.40 -7.99
CA VAL A 261 -26.07 26.76 -9.31
C VAL A 261 -25.04 27.33 -10.28
N GLN A 262 -24.81 28.65 -10.29
CA GLN A 262 -23.78 29.26 -11.12
C GLN A 262 -22.37 28.79 -10.71
N GLN A 263 -22.09 28.69 -9.41
CA GLN A 263 -20.82 28.16 -8.92
C GLN A 263 -20.62 26.68 -9.32
N LEU A 264 -21.64 25.83 -9.15
CA LEU A 264 -21.56 24.42 -9.56
C LEU A 264 -21.39 24.28 -11.07
N SER A 265 -21.99 25.17 -11.86
CA SER A 265 -21.85 25.15 -13.32
C SER A 265 -20.43 25.48 -13.78
N SER A 266 -19.75 26.42 -13.12
CA SER A 266 -18.37 26.78 -13.43
C SER A 266 -17.38 25.70 -12.97
N GLU A 267 -17.61 25.10 -11.80
CA GLU A 267 -16.84 23.94 -11.32
C GLU A 267 -16.98 22.73 -12.26
N LEU A 268 -18.18 22.49 -12.79
CA LEU A 268 -18.45 21.39 -13.71
C LEU A 268 -17.81 21.63 -15.10
N GLN A 269 -17.70 22.88 -15.55
CA GLN A 269 -16.96 23.22 -16.77
C GLN A 269 -15.45 22.97 -16.60
N VAL A 270 -14.86 23.44 -15.49
CA VAL A 270 -13.44 23.19 -15.18
C VAL A 270 -13.15 21.68 -15.06
N SER A 271 -14.08 20.91 -14.50
CA SER A 271 -13.96 19.45 -14.43
C SER A 271 -13.99 18.81 -15.84
N ARG A 272 -14.84 19.29 -16.76
CA ARG A 272 -14.86 18.81 -18.16
C ARG A 272 -13.56 19.14 -18.92
N GLU A 273 -13.01 20.33 -18.71
CA GLU A 273 -11.73 20.74 -19.32
C GLU A 273 -10.57 19.91 -18.75
N LYS A 274 -10.58 19.58 -17.46
CA LYS A 274 -9.63 18.63 -16.85
C LYS A 274 -9.78 17.21 -17.40
N MET A 275 -11.01 16.71 -17.57
CA MET A 275 -11.27 15.38 -18.13
C MET A 275 -10.83 15.27 -19.59
N THR A 276 -10.97 16.33 -20.38
CA THR A 276 -10.50 16.37 -21.76
C THR A 276 -8.96 16.41 -21.84
N SER A 277 -8.30 17.21 -21.00
CA SER A 277 -6.83 17.21 -20.86
C SER A 277 -6.28 15.85 -20.42
N MET A 278 -6.93 15.20 -19.45
CA MET A 278 -6.54 13.87 -18.97
C MET A 278 -6.77 12.77 -20.03
N ARG A 279 -7.76 12.92 -20.91
CA ARG A 279 -7.93 12.02 -22.07
C ARG A 279 -6.80 12.19 -23.08
N THR A 280 -6.36 13.42 -23.35
CA THR A 280 -5.21 13.64 -24.26
C THR A 280 -3.91 13.07 -23.69
N THR A 281 -3.67 13.19 -22.38
CA THR A 281 -2.47 12.59 -21.76
C THR A 281 -2.54 11.06 -21.75
N LEU A 282 -3.71 10.46 -21.56
CA LEU A 282 -3.88 9.00 -21.67
C LEU A 282 -3.55 8.48 -23.08
N ILE A 283 -3.96 9.19 -24.13
CA ILE A 283 -3.61 8.84 -25.51
C ILE A 283 -2.08 8.92 -25.71
N GLU A 284 -1.44 9.96 -25.21
CA GLU A 284 0.03 10.09 -25.28
C GLU A 284 0.76 8.99 -24.50
N LEU A 285 0.25 8.60 -23.32
CA LEU A 285 0.76 7.48 -22.54
C LEU A 285 0.59 6.14 -23.28
N ASP A 286 -0.54 5.91 -23.93
CA ASP A 286 -0.78 4.70 -24.72
C ASP A 286 0.22 4.59 -25.89
N THR A 287 0.45 5.70 -26.61
CA THR A 287 1.49 5.73 -27.66
C THR A 287 2.91 5.55 -27.12
N GLN A 288 3.18 5.88 -25.85
CA GLN A 288 4.46 5.58 -25.21
C GLN A 288 4.56 4.10 -24.83
N CYS A 289 3.49 3.50 -24.32
CA CYS A 289 3.40 2.07 -24.05
C CYS A 289 3.63 1.24 -25.32
N ASP A 290 3.04 1.62 -26.45
CA ASP A 290 3.25 0.95 -27.74
C ASP A 290 4.71 1.00 -28.20
N ARG A 291 5.37 2.15 -28.05
CA ARG A 291 6.80 2.30 -28.37
C ARG A 291 7.67 1.41 -27.48
N LEU A 292 7.36 1.33 -26.20
CA LEU A 292 8.08 0.47 -25.26
C LEU A 292 7.84 -1.01 -25.54
N MET A 293 6.61 -1.41 -25.90
CA MET A 293 6.30 -2.78 -26.31
C MET A 293 7.07 -3.21 -27.55
N ASN A 294 7.18 -2.33 -28.55
CA ASN A 294 8.00 -2.61 -29.74
C ASN A 294 9.48 -2.74 -29.39
N LYS A 295 10.00 -1.89 -28.48
CA LYS A 295 11.39 -2.01 -28.02
C LYS A 295 11.63 -3.31 -27.22
N LEU A 296 10.64 -3.74 -26.44
CA LEU A 296 10.70 -5.02 -25.72
C LEU A 296 10.80 -6.20 -26.70
N LYS A 297 9.98 -6.19 -27.78
CA LYS A 297 10.03 -7.22 -28.83
C LYS A 297 11.39 -7.28 -29.53
N GLU A 298 11.99 -6.13 -29.82
CA GLU A 298 13.36 -6.08 -30.38
C GLU A 298 14.38 -6.70 -29.43
N LEU A 299 14.33 -6.33 -28.14
CA LEU A 299 15.26 -6.87 -27.13
C LEU A 299 15.09 -8.37 -26.88
N ASP A 300 13.86 -8.89 -26.95
CA ASP A 300 13.60 -10.33 -26.85
C ASP A 300 14.16 -11.08 -28.08
N GLN A 301 14.08 -10.50 -29.27
CA GLN A 301 14.69 -11.07 -30.48
C GLN A 301 16.23 -11.09 -30.37
N ASP A 302 16.83 -10.02 -29.88
CA ASP A 302 18.28 -9.95 -29.62
C ASP A 302 18.71 -10.98 -28.58
N LYS A 303 17.92 -11.15 -27.50
CA LYS A 303 18.19 -12.15 -26.46
C LYS A 303 18.18 -13.57 -27.01
N ILE A 304 17.23 -13.91 -27.89
CA ILE A 304 17.18 -15.23 -28.55
C ILE A 304 18.44 -15.43 -29.39
N SER A 305 18.82 -14.44 -30.21
CA SER A 305 20.04 -14.50 -31.03
C SER A 305 21.31 -14.72 -30.18
N MET A 306 21.43 -14.01 -29.05
CA MET A 306 22.57 -14.16 -28.15
C MET A 306 22.56 -15.50 -27.40
N GLN A 307 21.38 -16.05 -27.09
CA GLN A 307 21.27 -17.39 -26.51
C GLN A 307 21.69 -18.48 -27.50
N ASP A 308 21.34 -18.34 -28.78
CA ASP A 308 21.74 -19.29 -29.82
C ASP A 308 23.26 -19.26 -30.03
N GLU A 309 23.87 -18.08 -30.06
CA GLU A 309 25.34 -17.93 -30.11
C GLU A 309 26.02 -18.57 -28.88
N ASN A 310 25.48 -18.36 -27.67
CA ASN A 310 26.01 -18.98 -26.45
C ASN A 310 25.90 -20.51 -26.50
N ASN A 311 24.82 -21.05 -27.04
CA ASN A 311 24.63 -22.49 -27.21
C ASN A 311 25.62 -23.07 -28.22
N GLN A 312 25.94 -22.32 -29.28
CA GLN A 312 26.94 -22.74 -30.27
C GLN A 312 28.35 -22.75 -29.68
N LEU A 313 28.74 -21.67 -28.97
CA LEU A 313 30.03 -21.61 -28.26
C LEU A 313 30.18 -22.71 -27.20
N ARG A 314 29.08 -23.07 -26.52
CA ARG A 314 29.07 -24.20 -25.57
C ARG A 314 29.36 -25.54 -26.25
N LYS A 315 28.74 -25.80 -27.41
CA LYS A 315 29.02 -27.02 -28.19
C LYS A 315 30.47 -27.08 -28.63
N GLU A 316 31.01 -25.98 -29.16
CA GLU A 316 32.42 -25.89 -29.56
C GLU A 316 33.36 -26.12 -28.37
N SER A 317 33.04 -25.56 -27.19
CA SER A 317 33.83 -25.79 -25.98
C SER A 317 33.79 -27.26 -25.50
N GLU A 318 32.64 -27.93 -25.62
CA GLU A 318 32.47 -29.35 -25.29
C GLU A 318 33.30 -30.24 -26.25
N GLU A 319 33.28 -29.92 -27.56
CA GLU A 319 34.07 -30.62 -28.58
C GLU A 319 35.58 -30.47 -28.34
N LEU A 320 36.04 -29.24 -28.05
CA LEU A 320 37.44 -28.99 -27.71
C LEU A 320 37.86 -29.71 -26.42
N ARG A 321 36.98 -29.81 -25.41
CA ARG A 321 37.26 -30.58 -24.20
C ARG A 321 37.44 -32.06 -24.50
N GLY A 322 36.59 -32.63 -25.36
CA GLY A 322 36.72 -34.01 -25.83
C GLY A 322 38.04 -34.27 -26.55
N GLN A 323 38.50 -33.32 -27.38
CA GLN A 323 39.81 -33.41 -28.04
C GLN A 323 40.97 -33.41 -27.03
N VAL A 324 40.94 -32.52 -26.03
CA VAL A 324 41.96 -32.47 -24.97
C VAL A 324 41.99 -33.77 -24.16
N GLU A 325 40.83 -34.34 -23.81
CA GLU A 325 40.75 -35.61 -23.11
C GLU A 325 41.34 -36.78 -23.93
N SER A 326 41.13 -36.78 -25.25
CA SER A 326 41.73 -37.77 -26.15
C SER A 326 43.25 -37.62 -26.24
N GLN A 327 43.75 -36.39 -26.28
CA GLN A 327 45.18 -36.09 -26.31
C GLN A 327 45.87 -36.52 -25.03
N CYS A 328 45.24 -36.29 -23.87
CA CYS A 328 45.75 -36.72 -22.56
C CYS A 328 45.90 -38.25 -22.46
N LYS A 329 44.96 -39.02 -23.06
CA LYS A 329 45.07 -40.49 -23.15
C LYS A 329 46.27 -40.91 -23.99
N ILE A 330 46.46 -40.31 -25.16
CA ILE A 330 47.58 -40.59 -26.06
C ILE A 330 48.92 -40.25 -25.39
N GLU A 331 48.99 -39.13 -24.66
CA GLU A 331 50.18 -38.76 -23.89
C GLU A 331 50.49 -39.77 -22.78
N GLY A 332 49.46 -40.29 -22.09
CA GLY A 332 49.59 -41.36 -21.12
C GLY A 332 50.11 -42.67 -21.72
N GLU A 333 49.67 -43.05 -22.93
CA GLU A 333 50.21 -44.22 -23.63
C GLU A 333 51.68 -44.00 -24.04
N LEU A 334 52.03 -42.80 -24.52
CA LEU A 334 53.41 -42.46 -24.88
C LEU A 334 54.39 -42.51 -23.70
N THR A 335 53.97 -42.13 -22.49
CA THR A 335 54.85 -42.23 -21.31
C THR A 335 55.12 -43.68 -20.94
N THR A 336 54.10 -44.55 -20.95
CA THR A 336 54.29 -45.98 -20.67
C THR A 336 55.21 -46.66 -21.70
N LEU A 337 55.06 -46.33 -22.98
CA LEU A 337 55.94 -46.84 -24.04
C LEU A 337 57.39 -46.33 -23.87
N ARG A 338 57.59 -45.09 -23.42
CA ARG A 338 58.94 -44.56 -23.12
C ARG A 338 59.60 -45.30 -21.95
N GLU A 339 58.85 -45.59 -20.89
CA GLU A 339 59.33 -46.37 -19.76
C GLU A 339 59.73 -47.79 -20.19
N GLU A 340 58.91 -48.44 -21.02
CA GLU A 340 59.21 -49.77 -21.54
C GLU A 340 60.44 -49.76 -22.46
N ASN A 341 60.59 -48.76 -23.33
CA ASN A 341 61.77 -48.60 -24.18
C ASN A 341 63.04 -48.40 -23.35
N SER A 342 62.97 -47.60 -22.27
CA SER A 342 64.08 -47.42 -21.32
C SER A 342 64.47 -48.74 -20.65
N ARG A 343 63.48 -49.53 -20.20
CA ARG A 343 63.67 -50.86 -19.61
C ARG A 343 64.37 -51.82 -20.57
N LEU A 344 63.90 -51.88 -21.82
CA LEU A 344 64.48 -52.74 -22.85
C LEU A 344 65.92 -52.33 -23.18
N ARG A 345 66.22 -51.02 -23.26
CA ARG A 345 67.59 -50.51 -23.43
C ARG A 345 68.50 -50.85 -22.25
N GLY A 346 67.97 -50.87 -21.03
CA GLY A 346 68.69 -51.37 -19.85
C GLY A 346 69.04 -52.86 -19.98
N LYS A 347 68.09 -53.68 -20.44
CA LYS A 347 68.29 -55.10 -20.66
C LYS A 347 69.31 -55.40 -21.77
N ILE A 348 69.28 -54.63 -22.86
CA ILE A 348 70.28 -54.73 -23.93
C ILE A 348 71.68 -54.47 -23.37
N ARG A 349 71.88 -53.39 -22.60
CA ARG A 349 73.17 -53.09 -21.95
C ARG A 349 73.66 -54.20 -21.02
N TYR A 350 72.75 -54.82 -20.26
CA TYR A 350 73.09 -55.93 -19.39
C TYR A 350 73.62 -57.13 -20.20
N LEU A 351 72.88 -57.52 -21.25
CA LEU A 351 73.29 -58.62 -22.14
C LEU A 351 74.59 -58.28 -22.90
N GLU A 352 74.79 -57.03 -23.33
CA GLU A 352 76.04 -56.58 -23.94
C GLU A 352 77.24 -56.70 -22.99
N ASN A 353 77.05 -56.39 -21.71
CA ASN A 353 78.09 -56.55 -20.69
C ASN A 353 78.38 -58.02 -20.41
N GLU A 354 77.35 -58.86 -20.32
CA GLU A 354 77.49 -60.32 -20.14
C GLU A 354 78.23 -60.95 -21.33
N VAL A 355 77.90 -60.54 -22.57
CA VAL A 355 78.62 -60.97 -23.77
C VAL A 355 80.07 -60.49 -23.75
N LYS A 356 80.35 -59.25 -23.32
CA LYS A 356 81.72 -58.75 -23.19
C LYS A 356 82.53 -59.53 -22.16
N GLU A 357 81.95 -59.84 -21.01
CA GLU A 357 82.59 -60.59 -19.93
C GLU A 357 82.89 -62.03 -20.40
N SER A 358 81.92 -62.67 -21.04
CA SER A 358 82.12 -63.96 -21.69
C SER A 358 83.22 -63.88 -22.76
N HIS A 359 83.26 -62.82 -23.59
CA HIS A 359 84.28 -62.65 -24.61
C HIS A 359 85.68 -62.41 -24.01
N THR A 360 85.78 -61.76 -22.84
CA THR A 360 87.05 -61.64 -22.11
C THR A 360 87.52 -62.98 -21.56
N ASP A 361 86.61 -63.81 -21.05
CA ASP A 361 86.94 -65.15 -20.57
C ASP A 361 87.38 -66.05 -21.71
N HIS A 362 86.64 -66.06 -22.83
CA HIS A 362 87.03 -66.78 -24.05
C HIS A 362 88.36 -66.27 -24.61
N SER A 363 88.66 -64.97 -24.54
CA SER A 363 89.95 -64.41 -24.98
C SER A 363 91.11 -64.83 -24.06
N GLN A 364 90.89 -64.91 -22.75
CA GLN A 364 91.88 -65.43 -21.80
C GLN A 364 92.11 -66.94 -21.99
N GLU A 365 91.06 -67.69 -22.33
CA GLU A 365 91.14 -69.11 -22.66
C GLU A 365 91.86 -69.35 -23.99
N LEU A 366 91.57 -68.54 -25.01
CA LEU A 366 92.33 -68.51 -26.27
C LEU A 366 93.80 -68.11 -26.07
N ALA A 367 94.11 -67.19 -25.15
CA ALA A 367 95.50 -66.85 -24.81
C ALA A 367 96.23 -68.01 -24.13
N ARG A 368 95.52 -68.81 -23.31
CA ARG A 368 96.03 -70.07 -22.74
C ARG A 368 96.28 -71.13 -23.81
N LEU A 369 95.33 -71.31 -24.73
CA LEU A 369 95.46 -72.24 -25.87
C LEU A 369 96.56 -71.79 -26.84
N ALA A 370 96.73 -70.48 -27.07
CA ALA A 370 97.82 -69.90 -27.88
C ALA A 370 99.20 -70.13 -27.24
N LYS A 371 99.30 -70.13 -25.91
CA LYS A 371 100.53 -70.46 -25.17
C LYS A 371 100.85 -71.95 -25.18
N GLN A 372 99.83 -72.80 -25.33
CA GLN A 372 99.99 -74.26 -25.55
C GLN A 372 100.31 -74.60 -27.02
N LEU A 373 99.84 -73.77 -27.98
CA LEU A 373 100.17 -73.85 -29.41
C LEU A 373 101.55 -73.30 -29.76
N SER A 374 102.13 -72.39 -28.98
CA SER A 374 103.50 -71.88 -29.23
C SER A 374 104.61 -72.88 -28.88
N GLN A 375 104.30 -73.95 -28.15
CA GLN A 375 105.22 -75.06 -27.84
C GLN A 375 105.03 -76.28 -28.75
N ALA A 376 104.00 -76.30 -29.60
CA ALA A 376 103.73 -77.40 -30.51
C ALA A 376 103.53 -76.86 -31.93
N LYS A 377 104.53 -77.08 -32.78
CA LYS A 377 104.57 -76.94 -34.25
C LYS A 377 105.47 -75.82 -34.80
N SER A 378 106.76 -75.97 -34.53
CA SER A 378 107.77 -75.85 -35.58
C SER A 378 107.60 -77.03 -36.56
N SER A 379 106.80 -76.87 -37.62
CA SER A 379 106.85 -77.68 -38.86
C SER A 379 105.82 -77.21 -39.90
N GLN A 380 106.32 -76.90 -41.10
CA GLN A 380 105.68 -77.03 -42.43
C GLN A 380 104.36 -76.28 -42.71
N THR A 381 104.40 -75.17 -43.44
CA THR A 381 104.34 -74.98 -44.93
C THR A 381 102.95 -74.92 -45.57
N GLN A 382 102.71 -73.75 -46.18
CA GLN A 382 102.09 -73.49 -47.49
C GLN A 382 100.56 -73.25 -47.64
N SER A 383 100.26 -72.01 -48.07
CA SER A 383 99.51 -71.63 -49.29
C SER A 383 98.01 -71.24 -49.24
N SER A 384 97.78 -69.97 -49.61
CA SER A 384 96.75 -69.39 -50.51
C SER A 384 95.24 -69.63 -50.31
N SER A 385 94.48 -68.53 -50.12
CA SER A 385 93.24 -68.22 -50.87
C SER A 385 92.59 -66.89 -50.42
N SER A 386 92.91 -65.77 -51.08
CA SER A 386 92.29 -64.45 -50.89
C SER A 386 91.15 -64.24 -51.90
N ASN A 387 89.92 -64.66 -51.57
CA ASN A 387 88.72 -64.20 -52.30
C ASN A 387 87.38 -64.34 -51.55
N GLY A 388 87.29 -65.05 -50.42
CA GLY A 388 86.03 -65.16 -49.65
C GLY A 388 85.73 -64.00 -48.68
N GLN A 389 86.75 -63.27 -48.22
CA GLN A 389 86.56 -62.17 -47.26
C GLN A 389 85.94 -60.92 -47.89
N LEU A 390 86.24 -60.62 -49.16
CA LEU A 390 85.68 -59.46 -49.87
C LEU A 390 84.18 -59.64 -50.16
N GLU A 391 83.71 -60.85 -50.45
CA GLU A 391 82.28 -61.10 -50.71
C GLU A 391 81.41 -60.98 -49.45
N ALA A 392 81.93 -61.34 -48.27
CA ALA A 392 81.23 -61.16 -46.99
C ALA A 392 81.13 -59.67 -46.61
N GLU A 393 82.18 -58.89 -46.87
CA GLU A 393 82.23 -57.46 -46.59
C GLU A 393 81.29 -56.66 -47.52
N VAL A 394 81.19 -57.06 -48.79
CA VAL A 394 80.23 -56.49 -49.75
C VAL A 394 78.79 -56.73 -49.30
N ARG A 395 78.44 -57.95 -48.85
CA ARG A 395 77.08 -58.25 -48.33
C ARG A 395 76.73 -57.46 -47.07
N GLN A 396 77.71 -57.19 -46.21
CA GLN A 396 77.51 -56.38 -45.02
C GLN A 396 77.27 -54.90 -45.36
N LYS A 397 77.99 -54.35 -46.35
CA LYS A 397 77.78 -52.98 -46.83
C LYS A 397 76.46 -52.82 -47.58
N ASP A 398 76.05 -53.81 -48.38
CA ASP A 398 74.73 -53.80 -49.05
C ASP A 398 73.56 -53.81 -48.05
N SER A 399 73.73 -54.46 -46.90
CA SER A 399 72.72 -54.47 -45.84
C SER A 399 72.64 -53.09 -45.14
N HIS A 400 73.78 -52.44 -44.94
CA HIS A 400 73.84 -51.07 -44.38
C HIS A 400 73.28 -50.02 -45.36
N ILE A 401 73.53 -50.16 -46.65
CA ILE A 401 72.96 -49.27 -47.68
C ILE A 401 71.43 -49.36 -47.65
N ARG A 402 70.86 -50.58 -47.63
CA ARG A 402 69.41 -50.77 -47.57
C ARG A 402 68.79 -50.24 -46.27
N TYR A 403 69.49 -50.34 -45.14
CA TYR A 403 69.04 -49.74 -43.89
C TYR A 403 69.03 -48.20 -43.96
N ASN A 404 70.10 -47.61 -44.50
CA ASN A 404 70.21 -46.17 -44.67
C ASN A 404 69.20 -45.63 -45.69
N GLU A 405 68.90 -46.37 -46.76
CA GLU A 405 67.85 -46.01 -47.72
C GLU A 405 66.46 -45.94 -47.07
N ARG A 406 66.13 -46.91 -46.19
CA ARG A 406 64.86 -46.87 -45.46
C ARG A 406 64.80 -45.72 -44.46
N GLN A 407 65.90 -45.42 -43.78
CA GLN A 407 65.98 -44.25 -42.88
C GLN A 407 65.82 -42.94 -43.65
N ILE A 408 66.44 -42.81 -44.82
CA ILE A 408 66.26 -41.64 -45.69
C ILE A 408 64.82 -41.53 -46.19
N GLN A 409 64.16 -42.64 -46.52
CA GLN A 409 62.75 -42.63 -46.91
C GLN A 409 61.83 -42.21 -45.75
N GLN A 410 62.09 -42.67 -44.54
CA GLN A 410 61.32 -42.26 -43.35
C GLN A 410 61.51 -40.77 -43.07
N LEU A 411 62.76 -40.26 -43.07
CA LEU A 411 63.04 -38.84 -42.86
C LEU A 411 62.42 -37.94 -43.94
N LYS A 412 62.32 -38.42 -45.19
CA LYS A 412 61.62 -37.69 -46.26
C LYS A 412 60.11 -37.61 -46.00
N LYS A 413 59.51 -38.66 -45.45
CA LYS A 413 58.08 -38.68 -45.09
C LYS A 413 57.81 -37.73 -43.93
N ASP A 414 58.64 -37.78 -42.89
CA ASP A 414 58.52 -36.90 -41.72
C ASP A 414 58.73 -35.42 -42.12
N LEU A 415 59.67 -35.12 -43.03
CA LEU A 415 59.86 -33.77 -43.57
C LEU A 415 58.64 -33.25 -44.35
N GLU A 416 57.92 -34.13 -45.05
CA GLU A 416 56.72 -33.75 -45.79
C GLU A 416 55.53 -33.50 -44.85
N GLU A 417 55.44 -34.25 -43.76
CA GLU A 417 54.42 -34.07 -42.72
C GLU A 417 54.62 -32.76 -41.95
N ILE A 418 55.86 -32.46 -41.54
CA ILE A 418 56.22 -31.19 -40.90
C ILE A 418 55.94 -29.99 -41.82
N LYS A 419 56.16 -30.13 -43.13
CA LYS A 419 55.81 -29.06 -44.09
C LYS A 419 54.31 -28.78 -44.13
N LYS A 420 53.47 -29.82 -44.13
CA LYS A 420 52.01 -29.66 -44.11
C LYS A 420 51.53 -29.01 -42.82
N GLU A 421 52.10 -29.40 -41.68
CA GLU A 421 51.82 -28.76 -40.39
C GLU A 421 52.24 -27.29 -40.38
N ALA A 422 53.43 -26.96 -40.90
CA ALA A 422 53.90 -25.59 -41.02
C ALA A 422 53.01 -24.73 -41.96
N GLU A 423 52.48 -25.30 -43.04
CA GLU A 423 51.54 -24.62 -43.93
C GLU A 423 50.17 -24.39 -43.28
N ALA A 424 49.66 -25.37 -42.53
CA ALA A 424 48.41 -25.24 -41.78
C ALA A 424 48.50 -24.16 -40.68
N GLU A 425 49.61 -24.14 -39.94
CA GLU A 425 49.84 -23.11 -38.91
C GLU A 425 49.99 -21.72 -39.52
N ARG A 426 50.64 -21.61 -40.68
CA ARG A 426 50.76 -20.34 -41.42
C ARG A 426 49.40 -19.82 -41.88
N LYS A 427 48.50 -20.71 -42.30
CA LYS A 427 47.11 -20.34 -42.66
C LYS A 427 46.35 -19.85 -41.44
N ARG A 428 46.44 -20.56 -40.30
CA ARG A 428 45.85 -20.16 -39.03
C ARG A 428 46.34 -18.78 -38.56
N GLN A 429 47.64 -18.51 -38.70
CA GLN A 429 48.20 -17.19 -38.40
C GLN A 429 47.64 -16.10 -39.32
N CYS A 430 47.43 -16.38 -40.61
CA CYS A 430 46.83 -15.42 -41.53
C CYS A 430 45.37 -15.11 -41.18
N ASP A 431 44.59 -16.13 -40.81
CA ASP A 431 43.19 -15.97 -40.41
C ASP A 431 43.07 -15.13 -39.13
N LEU A 432 43.94 -15.39 -38.12
CA LEU A 432 44.00 -14.60 -36.88
C LEU A 432 44.42 -13.15 -37.11
N VAL A 433 45.31 -12.90 -38.08
CA VAL A 433 45.70 -11.54 -38.47
C VAL A 433 44.51 -10.82 -39.11
N ASN A 434 43.78 -11.49 -40.01
CA ASN A 434 42.60 -10.91 -40.66
C ASN A 434 41.51 -10.56 -39.64
N GLU A 435 41.20 -11.48 -38.71
CA GLU A 435 40.24 -11.22 -37.64
C GLU A 435 40.66 -10.04 -36.75
N ASN A 436 41.94 -9.97 -36.38
CA ASN A 436 42.48 -8.81 -35.66
C ASN A 436 42.34 -7.50 -36.45
N THR A 437 42.48 -7.52 -37.78
CA THR A 437 42.26 -6.32 -38.59
C THR A 437 40.80 -5.88 -38.59
N THR A 438 39.85 -6.83 -38.68
CA THR A 438 38.42 -6.54 -38.63
C THR A 438 38.00 -6.00 -37.26
N LEU A 439 38.51 -6.60 -36.18
CA LEU A 439 38.25 -6.12 -34.82
C LEU A 439 38.80 -4.71 -34.60
N ARG A 440 39.99 -4.40 -35.12
CA ARG A 440 40.57 -3.05 -35.07
C ARG A 440 39.75 -2.04 -35.86
N GLN A 441 39.18 -2.43 -37.00
CA GLN A 441 38.26 -1.58 -37.77
C GLN A 441 36.96 -1.33 -37.01
N GLY A 442 36.35 -2.37 -36.43
CA GLY A 442 35.14 -2.23 -35.61
C GLY A 442 35.37 -1.34 -34.38
N LEU A 443 36.53 -1.46 -33.73
CA LEU A 443 36.91 -0.59 -32.61
C LEU A 443 37.09 0.87 -33.06
N ALA A 444 37.71 1.10 -34.22
CA ALA A 444 37.88 2.45 -34.77
C ALA A 444 36.53 3.11 -35.09
N GLU A 445 35.56 2.36 -35.62
CA GLU A 445 34.20 2.85 -35.87
C GLU A 445 33.43 3.15 -34.59
N ALA A 446 33.56 2.30 -33.56
CA ALA A 446 32.95 2.53 -32.25
C ALA A 446 33.50 3.79 -31.58
N ILE A 447 34.82 4.02 -31.66
CA ILE A 447 35.45 5.25 -31.16
C ILE A 447 34.94 6.47 -31.92
N LYS A 448 34.77 6.39 -33.24
CA LYS A 448 34.23 7.48 -34.06
C LYS A 448 32.78 7.83 -33.66
N LYS A 449 31.90 6.85 -33.48
CA LYS A 449 30.52 7.07 -32.99
C LYS A 449 30.49 7.66 -31.59
N THR A 450 31.37 7.20 -30.71
CA THR A 450 31.49 7.74 -29.35
C THR A 450 31.93 9.21 -29.36
N GLY A 451 32.80 9.61 -30.30
CA GLY A 451 33.14 11.01 -30.54
C GLY A 451 31.94 11.85 -30.98
N GLN A 452 31.13 11.36 -31.91
CA GLN A 452 29.93 12.07 -32.38
C GLN A 452 28.91 12.32 -31.26
N TYR A 453 28.64 11.31 -30.42
CA TYR A 453 27.74 11.48 -29.28
C TYR A 453 28.29 12.44 -28.22
N ARG A 454 29.62 12.53 -28.07
CA ARG A 454 30.24 13.52 -27.19
C ARG A 454 30.01 14.94 -27.71
N ASP A 455 30.23 15.17 -29.00
CA ASP A 455 30.03 16.47 -29.63
C ASP A 455 28.55 16.91 -29.57
N GLU A 456 27.61 15.98 -29.74
CA GLU A 456 26.17 16.24 -29.55
C GLU A 456 25.84 16.56 -28.08
N GLY A 457 26.42 15.83 -27.13
CA GLY A 457 26.31 16.12 -25.71
C GLY A 457 26.82 17.50 -25.33
N GLU A 458 27.96 17.94 -25.90
CA GLU A 458 28.52 19.27 -25.68
C GLU A 458 27.63 20.38 -26.27
N LYS A 459 27.07 20.18 -27.47
CA LYS A 459 26.11 21.13 -28.08
C LYS A 459 24.85 21.27 -27.22
N LEU A 460 24.28 20.16 -26.75
CA LEU A 460 23.12 20.17 -25.87
C LEU A 460 23.40 20.84 -24.52
N LYS A 461 24.63 20.72 -24.02
CA LYS A 461 25.06 21.40 -22.80
C LYS A 461 25.13 22.92 -22.98
N GLN A 462 25.67 23.40 -24.10
CA GLN A 462 25.70 24.83 -24.42
C GLN A 462 24.29 25.44 -24.57
N VAL A 463 23.37 24.72 -25.20
CA VAL A 463 21.96 25.16 -25.31
C VAL A 463 21.31 25.24 -23.93
N ASN A 464 21.53 24.25 -23.06
CA ASN A 464 21.02 24.27 -21.69
C ASN A 464 21.58 25.42 -20.86
N GLU A 465 22.87 25.76 -21.01
CA GLU A 465 23.47 26.91 -20.35
C GLU A 465 22.85 28.23 -20.83
N SER A 466 22.57 28.37 -22.13
CA SER A 466 21.86 29.53 -22.66
C SER A 466 20.42 29.66 -22.15
N ILE A 467 19.69 28.54 -22.04
CA ILE A 467 18.32 28.53 -21.48
C ILE A 467 18.35 28.95 -20.00
N ARG A 468 19.32 28.45 -19.21
CA ARG A 468 19.46 28.86 -17.81
C ARG A 468 19.76 30.34 -17.65
N ALA A 469 20.68 30.89 -18.45
CA ALA A 469 20.98 32.32 -18.42
C ALA A 469 19.75 33.18 -18.74
N ASN A 470 18.93 32.76 -19.72
CA ASN A 470 17.68 33.44 -20.04
C ASN A 470 16.64 33.35 -18.91
N ALA A 471 16.56 32.19 -18.24
CA ALA A 471 15.67 32.01 -17.09
C ALA A 471 16.08 32.89 -15.90
N GLU A 472 17.38 33.07 -15.65
CA GLU A 472 17.89 33.98 -14.61
C GLU A 472 17.48 35.44 -14.86
N VAL A 473 17.65 35.92 -16.09
CA VAL A 473 17.24 37.27 -16.48
C VAL A 473 15.72 37.48 -16.34
N LEU A 474 14.92 36.47 -16.68
CA LEU A 474 13.46 36.52 -16.51
C LEU A 474 13.07 36.53 -15.03
N ASN A 475 13.76 35.76 -14.19
CA ASN A 475 13.49 35.69 -12.76
C ASN A 475 13.82 37.02 -12.05
N GLU A 476 14.90 37.69 -12.45
CA GLU A 476 15.20 39.05 -11.96
C GLU A 476 14.12 40.06 -12.34
N LYS A 477 13.58 39.99 -13.56
CA LYS A 477 12.48 40.86 -13.98
C LYS A 477 11.21 40.57 -13.18
N LEU A 478 10.94 39.30 -12.87
CA LEU A 478 9.78 38.90 -12.10
C LEU A 478 9.86 39.40 -10.66
N LEU A 479 11.03 39.27 -10.02
CA LEU A 479 11.28 39.82 -8.68
C LEU A 479 11.05 41.34 -8.62
N ARG A 480 11.52 42.09 -9.63
CA ARG A 480 11.26 43.56 -9.68
C ARG A 480 9.78 43.88 -9.79
N LEU A 481 9.04 43.12 -10.61
CA LEU A 481 7.60 43.32 -10.74
C LEU A 481 6.84 42.92 -9.47
N GLU A 482 7.33 41.93 -8.72
CA GLU A 482 6.77 41.56 -7.41
C GLU A 482 6.99 42.67 -6.38
N ASP A 483 8.16 43.30 -6.35
CA ASP A 483 8.45 44.45 -5.49
C ASP A 483 7.53 45.65 -5.83
N ASP A 484 7.37 45.98 -7.11
CA ASP A 484 6.48 47.05 -7.58
C ASP A 484 5.01 46.80 -7.17
N VAL A 485 4.55 45.54 -7.24
CA VAL A 485 3.19 45.17 -6.82
C VAL A 485 3.01 45.34 -5.32
N GLN A 486 4.02 45.01 -4.52
CA GLN A 486 3.97 45.21 -3.06
C GLN A 486 3.92 46.70 -2.70
N GLU A 487 4.71 47.54 -3.36
CA GLU A 487 4.66 49.00 -3.16
C GLU A 487 3.27 49.57 -3.47
N LEU A 488 2.67 49.17 -4.60
CA LEU A 488 1.33 49.60 -4.99
C LEU A 488 0.23 49.10 -4.03
N GLN A 489 0.39 47.90 -3.46
CA GLN A 489 -0.54 47.38 -2.45
C GLN A 489 -0.50 48.19 -1.16
N ILE A 490 0.69 48.57 -0.72
CA ILE A 490 0.86 49.44 0.47
C ILE A 490 0.21 50.80 0.22
N GLU A 491 0.38 51.37 -0.97
CA GLU A 491 -0.24 52.65 -1.32
C GLU A 491 -1.78 52.54 -1.35
N LEU A 492 -2.33 51.46 -1.90
CA LEU A 492 -3.77 51.20 -1.91
C LEU A 492 -4.33 51.09 -0.48
N GLU A 493 -3.66 50.36 0.41
CA GLU A 493 -4.10 50.18 1.80
C GLU A 493 -4.09 51.53 2.57
N GLN A 494 -3.13 52.40 2.29
CA GLN A 494 -3.10 53.75 2.83
C GLN A 494 -4.27 54.61 2.33
N LYS A 495 -4.64 54.48 1.05
CA LYS A 495 -5.78 55.20 0.46
C LYS A 495 -7.12 54.68 0.99
N GLU A 496 -7.28 53.37 1.23
CA GLU A 496 -8.48 52.77 1.83
C GLU A 496 -8.69 53.19 3.29
N LYS A 497 -7.60 53.30 4.07
CA LYS A 497 -7.65 53.85 5.44
C LYS A 497 -8.09 55.30 5.44
N LEU A 498 -7.61 56.11 4.48
CA LEU A 498 -8.04 57.50 4.32
C LEU A 498 -9.52 57.60 3.91
N ALA A 499 -9.96 56.75 2.99
CA ALA A 499 -11.36 56.69 2.56
C ALA A 499 -12.29 56.32 3.72
N SER A 500 -11.92 55.32 4.52
CA SER A 500 -12.68 54.89 5.71
C SER A 500 -12.74 55.99 6.77
N TYR A 501 -11.65 56.73 6.98
CA TYR A 501 -11.62 57.88 7.88
C TYR A 501 -12.57 58.99 7.40
N LEU A 502 -12.54 59.36 6.12
CA LEU A 502 -13.44 60.36 5.53
C LEU A 502 -14.91 59.92 5.59
N GLN A 503 -15.18 58.62 5.40
CA GLN A 503 -16.53 58.05 5.45
C GLN A 503 -17.08 58.01 6.89
N SER A 504 -16.22 57.94 7.90
CA SER A 504 -16.59 58.04 9.33
C SER A 504 -16.92 59.47 9.78
N VAL A 505 -16.41 60.49 9.09
CA VAL A 505 -16.65 61.90 9.40
C VAL A 505 -17.98 62.40 8.80
N VAL A 506 -18.57 61.65 7.86
CA VAL A 506 -19.77 62.07 7.12
C VAL A 506 -20.96 61.13 7.38
N GLN A 507 -21.74 61.40 8.46
CA GLN A 507 -23.22 61.33 8.61
C GLN A 507 -23.68 61.26 10.10
N PRO A 508 -24.89 61.71 10.50
CA PRO A 508 -25.46 63.06 10.45
C PRO A 508 -25.93 63.56 11.84
N LYS A 509 -25.57 64.78 12.28
CA LYS A 509 -26.22 65.43 13.45
C LYS A 509 -27.28 66.44 12.99
N GLN A 510 -28.54 66.12 13.31
CA GLN A 510 -29.69 67.00 13.53
C GLN A 510 -30.19 67.88 12.36
N MET A 511 -31.18 67.37 11.61
CA MET A 511 -32.16 68.23 10.93
C MET A 511 -33.38 68.45 11.82
N GLN A 512 -33.50 69.64 12.41
CA GLN A 512 -34.79 70.23 12.74
C GLN A 512 -34.85 71.63 12.13
N LYS A 513 -35.89 71.80 11.30
CA LYS A 513 -36.60 73.03 10.92
C LYS A 513 -35.74 74.30 10.74
N ILE A 514 -35.78 74.89 9.54
CA ILE A 514 -36.33 76.25 9.32
C ILE A 514 -36.49 76.46 7.81
N ASN A 515 -37.64 77.03 7.46
CA ASN A 515 -38.06 77.43 6.12
C ASN A 515 -38.12 78.97 6.10
N ARG A 516 -37.80 79.57 4.93
CA ARG A 516 -37.99 81.00 4.55
C ARG A 516 -37.04 82.00 5.25
N ASN A 517 -36.40 82.98 4.61
CA ASN A 517 -36.72 83.80 3.42
C ASN A 517 -35.48 84.66 3.03
N TYR A 518 -35.32 84.98 1.73
CA TYR A 518 -34.66 86.15 1.06
C TYR A 518 -33.32 86.71 1.63
N SER A 519 -32.28 87.11 0.88
CA SER A 519 -32.15 87.77 -0.42
C SER A 519 -30.62 87.77 -0.71
N SER A 520 -30.11 87.43 -1.89
CA SER A 520 -29.89 88.42 -2.95
C SER A 520 -29.30 87.72 -4.19
N LEU A 521 -30.04 87.87 -5.28
CA LEU A 521 -29.63 88.05 -6.68
C LEU A 521 -28.25 87.51 -7.17
N ILE A 522 -28.33 86.46 -8.01
CA ILE A 522 -27.85 86.34 -9.41
C ILE A 522 -26.41 86.85 -9.67
N SER A 523 -25.45 86.03 -10.12
CA SER A 523 -25.31 85.65 -11.55
C SER A 523 -24.02 84.85 -11.76
N THR A 524 -23.96 84.08 -12.85
CA THR A 524 -22.79 83.38 -13.45
C THR A 524 -22.37 82.07 -12.75
N GLY A 525 -22.24 80.92 -13.39
CA GLY A 525 -22.40 80.57 -14.80
C GLY A 525 -22.80 79.10 -14.95
N SER A 526 -23.41 78.77 -16.09
CA SER A 526 -23.86 77.43 -16.49
C SER A 526 -22.72 76.45 -16.80
N ASP A 527 -21.46 76.80 -16.51
CA ASP A 527 -20.30 75.98 -16.83
C ASP A 527 -20.00 74.94 -15.75
N ALA A 528 -20.43 75.16 -14.50
CA ALA A 528 -20.12 74.25 -13.39
C ALA A 528 -20.93 72.93 -13.42
N VAL A 529 -22.10 72.88 -14.07
CA VAL A 529 -22.90 71.64 -14.17
C VAL A 529 -22.42 70.78 -15.34
N SER A 530 -22.00 71.40 -16.45
CA SER A 530 -21.35 70.72 -17.58
C SER A 530 -20.05 70.04 -17.14
N ASP A 531 -19.22 70.74 -16.36
CA ASP A 531 -17.93 70.19 -15.92
C ASP A 531 -18.10 69.05 -14.90
N ILE A 532 -19.12 69.10 -14.04
CA ILE A 532 -19.43 68.01 -13.10
C ILE A 532 -20.01 66.79 -13.83
N GLU A 533 -20.87 66.97 -14.83
CA GLU A 533 -21.38 65.86 -15.66
C GLU A 533 -20.29 65.27 -16.56
N ALA A 534 -19.39 66.09 -17.11
CA ALA A 534 -18.26 65.64 -17.91
C ALA A 534 -17.21 64.89 -17.07
N GLU A 535 -16.93 65.34 -15.85
CA GLU A 535 -16.05 64.64 -14.91
C GLU A 535 -16.72 63.37 -14.33
N SER A 536 -18.04 63.36 -14.13
CA SER A 536 -18.77 62.14 -13.76
C SER A 536 -18.72 61.09 -14.88
N GLN A 537 -18.85 61.50 -16.14
CA GLN A 537 -18.71 60.61 -17.29
C GLN A 537 -17.26 60.12 -17.49
N LYS A 538 -16.25 60.97 -17.22
CA LYS A 538 -14.84 60.54 -17.17
C LYS A 538 -14.58 59.55 -16.05
N CYS A 539 -15.09 59.79 -14.84
CA CYS A 539 -14.99 58.85 -13.72
C CYS A 539 -15.67 57.52 -14.04
N ALA A 540 -16.85 57.53 -14.66
CA ALA A 540 -17.53 56.30 -15.09
C ALA A 540 -16.76 55.58 -16.21
N LYS A 541 -16.06 56.31 -17.09
CA LYS A 541 -15.23 55.73 -18.14
C LYS A 541 -13.93 55.14 -17.57
N LEU A 542 -13.30 55.84 -16.64
CA LEU A 542 -12.13 55.37 -15.88
C LEU A 542 -12.50 54.19 -14.97
N GLU A 543 -13.70 54.13 -14.42
CA GLU A 543 -14.19 52.96 -13.66
C GLU A 543 -14.44 51.76 -14.56
N ARG A 544 -14.97 51.96 -15.77
CA ARG A 544 -15.08 50.87 -16.75
C ARG A 544 -13.70 50.41 -17.21
N GLU A 545 -12.78 51.33 -17.48
CA GLU A 545 -11.39 51.00 -17.82
C GLU A 545 -10.70 50.27 -16.66
N ARG A 546 -10.86 50.73 -15.41
CA ARG A 546 -10.38 50.05 -14.20
C ARG A 546 -10.96 48.65 -14.07
N ASN A 547 -12.26 48.46 -14.30
CA ASN A 547 -12.89 47.16 -14.21
C ASN A 547 -12.45 46.23 -15.35
N THR A 548 -12.23 46.75 -16.56
CA THR A 548 -11.66 45.96 -17.66
C THR A 548 -10.17 45.62 -17.45
N VAL A 549 -9.41 46.51 -16.80
CA VAL A 549 -8.02 46.26 -16.42
C VAL A 549 -7.97 45.26 -15.26
N LEU A 550 -8.87 45.35 -14.28
CA LEU A 550 -9.02 44.37 -13.21
C LEU A 550 -9.43 43.00 -13.75
N GLU A 551 -10.40 42.93 -14.67
CA GLU A 551 -10.76 41.67 -15.34
C GLU A 551 -9.62 41.11 -16.19
N ASN A 552 -8.86 41.96 -16.90
CA ASN A 552 -7.69 41.52 -17.66
C ASN A 552 -6.53 41.11 -16.75
N LEU A 553 -6.36 41.77 -15.60
CA LEU A 553 -5.39 41.41 -14.57
C LEU A 553 -5.80 40.13 -13.85
N GLU A 554 -7.08 39.91 -13.54
CA GLU A 554 -7.60 38.67 -12.96
C GLU A 554 -7.60 37.52 -13.97
N ARG A 555 -7.85 37.80 -15.25
CA ARG A 555 -7.66 36.83 -16.33
C ARG A 555 -6.18 36.49 -16.50
N ARG A 556 -5.28 37.47 -16.43
CA ARG A 556 -3.82 37.24 -16.39
C ARG A 556 -3.37 36.54 -15.10
N ARG A 557 -3.98 36.82 -13.95
CA ARG A 557 -3.73 36.15 -12.66
C ARG A 557 -4.19 34.71 -12.69
N ARG A 558 -5.34 34.42 -13.33
CA ARG A 558 -5.82 33.07 -13.61
C ARG A 558 -4.91 32.35 -14.59
N ILE A 559 -4.49 32.97 -15.69
CA ILE A 559 -3.54 32.39 -16.64
C ILE A 559 -2.16 32.16 -16.00
N LEU A 560 -1.70 33.05 -15.10
CA LEU A 560 -0.47 32.89 -14.33
C LEU A 560 -0.59 31.81 -13.25
N GLN A 561 -1.72 31.70 -12.55
CA GLN A 561 -2.01 30.60 -11.61
C GLN A 561 -2.19 29.26 -12.33
N GLU A 562 -2.73 29.26 -13.54
CA GLU A 562 -2.93 28.08 -14.38
C GLU A 562 -1.60 27.65 -15.03
N LYS A 563 -0.71 28.60 -15.37
CA LYS A 563 0.69 28.31 -15.72
C LYS A 563 1.56 27.91 -14.53
N GLN A 564 1.36 28.46 -13.33
CA GLN A 564 2.02 27.97 -12.10
C GLN A 564 1.52 26.59 -11.67
N ASN A 565 0.31 26.19 -12.09
CA ASN A 565 -0.23 24.84 -11.88
C ASN A 565 0.09 23.86 -13.03
N LEU A 566 0.63 24.33 -14.16
CA LEU A 566 1.06 23.50 -15.31
C LEU A 566 2.58 23.50 -15.53
N GLU A 567 3.32 24.40 -14.88
CA GLU A 567 4.77 24.32 -14.64
C GLU A 567 5.00 24.49 -13.13
N ILE A 568 4.90 23.37 -12.40
CA ILE A 568 5.73 22.96 -11.24
C ILE A 568 5.26 21.54 -10.86
N GLU A 569 5.79 20.55 -11.58
CA GLU A 569 6.31 19.33 -10.95
C GLU A 569 7.84 19.47 -10.91
N SER A 570 8.32 20.54 -10.26
CA SER A 570 9.74 20.77 -9.99
C SER A 570 9.91 21.34 -8.57
N VAL A 571 10.43 20.48 -7.70
CA VAL A 571 11.30 20.72 -6.53
C VAL A 571 11.31 22.14 -5.93
N PRO A 572 10.92 22.33 -4.65
CA PRO A 572 11.31 23.51 -3.89
C PRO A 572 12.78 23.38 -3.44
N LEU A 573 13.67 24.15 -4.05
CA LEU A 573 14.88 24.63 -3.39
C LEU A 573 14.46 25.63 -2.31
N ILE A 574 14.80 25.36 -1.06
CA ILE A 574 14.72 26.35 0.02
C ILE A 574 15.89 27.34 -0.15
N LYS A 575 15.54 28.61 -0.33
CA LYS A 575 16.41 29.76 -0.13
C LYS A 575 16.74 29.86 1.37
N ASN A 576 18.00 29.67 1.73
CA ASN A 576 18.51 29.95 3.06
C ASN A 576 18.71 31.46 3.24
N ASN A 577 18.13 32.03 4.30
CA ASN A 577 18.48 33.34 4.82
C ASN A 577 19.92 33.29 5.37
N ALA A 578 20.82 34.00 4.70
CA ALA A 578 22.18 34.25 5.19
C ALA A 578 22.17 35.43 6.17
N THR A 579 22.30 35.14 7.45
CA THR A 579 22.68 36.13 8.46
C THR A 579 24.17 36.42 8.31
N LYS A 580 24.50 37.69 8.00
CA LYS A 580 25.86 38.23 7.95
C LYS A 580 26.59 38.04 9.27
N MET A 581 27.88 37.67 9.23
CA MET A 581 28.95 38.08 10.16
C MET A 581 30.32 37.62 9.57
N PRO A 582 31.46 38.22 9.97
CA PRO A 582 32.38 38.84 9.03
C PRO A 582 33.67 38.07 8.75
N MET A 583 34.33 38.50 7.68
CA MET A 583 35.64 38.07 7.22
C MET A 583 36.74 38.19 8.28
N SER A 584 37.62 37.20 8.35
CA SER A 584 39.03 37.41 8.68
C SER A 584 39.94 36.44 7.90
N PRO A 585 41.12 36.89 7.40
CA PRO A 585 41.92 36.13 6.44
C PRO A 585 43.16 35.49 7.10
N ARG A 586 43.57 34.28 6.68
CA ARG A 586 45.01 33.88 6.58
C ARG A 586 45.28 32.42 6.13
N THR A 587 45.99 32.32 5.00
CA THR A 587 47.22 31.55 4.74
C THR A 587 47.35 30.03 4.99
N ARG A 588 47.91 29.37 3.96
CA ARG A 588 48.84 28.19 3.96
C ARG A 588 48.16 26.84 4.32
N LYS A 589 48.48 25.68 3.73
CA LYS A 589 49.65 25.17 2.99
C LYS A 589 49.21 23.90 2.23
N LYS A 590 49.91 23.57 1.14
CA LYS A 590 49.94 22.22 0.53
C LYS A 590 50.56 21.24 1.52
N ASP A 591 49.99 20.04 1.65
CA ASP A 591 50.70 18.80 1.99
C ASP A 591 50.00 17.59 1.36
N ALA A 592 50.80 16.55 1.15
CA ALA A 592 50.67 15.52 0.13
C ALA A 592 50.04 14.20 0.60
N ALA A 593 49.63 13.40 -0.39
CA ALA A 593 49.56 11.94 -0.43
C ALA A 593 48.76 11.18 0.66
N SER A 594 47.58 10.70 0.26
CA SER A 594 47.03 9.41 0.72
C SER A 594 46.37 8.69 -0.46
N PRO A 595 46.36 7.34 -0.45
CA PRO A 595 46.07 6.53 -1.63
C PRO A 595 44.61 6.69 -2.04
N ALA A 596 44.37 6.64 -3.36
CA ALA A 596 43.05 6.69 -3.96
C ALA A 596 42.09 5.70 -3.29
N SER A 597 41.13 6.23 -2.51
CA SER A 597 39.93 5.49 -2.18
C SER A 597 39.17 5.25 -3.48
N LEU A 598 38.88 3.97 -3.78
CA LEU A 598 37.93 3.58 -4.81
C LEU A 598 36.71 4.50 -4.74
N GLY A 599 36.46 5.24 -5.82
CA GLY A 599 35.36 6.18 -5.90
C GLY A 599 34.04 5.44 -5.84
N THR A 600 33.46 5.31 -4.65
CA THR A 600 32.01 5.09 -4.52
C THR A 600 31.34 6.30 -5.16
N MET A 601 30.73 6.13 -6.33
CA MET A 601 29.79 7.12 -6.85
C MET A 601 28.63 7.19 -5.86
N ARG A 602 28.62 8.19 -4.98
CA ARG A 602 27.53 8.43 -4.04
C ARG A 602 26.44 9.19 -4.79
N HIS A 603 25.34 8.51 -5.11
CA HIS A 603 24.18 9.15 -5.70
C HIS A 603 23.26 9.50 -4.53
N GLU A 604 23.11 10.78 -4.20
CA GLU A 604 22.28 11.24 -3.09
C GLU A 604 20.82 11.44 -3.54
N ILE A 605 20.18 10.40 -4.09
CA ILE A 605 18.79 10.50 -4.54
C ILE A 605 17.86 10.42 -3.33
N PRO A 606 17.18 11.51 -2.93
CA PRO A 606 16.37 11.52 -1.71
C PRO A 606 15.11 10.68 -1.88
N HIS A 607 14.72 9.96 -0.83
CA HIS A 607 13.46 9.22 -0.82
C HIS A 607 12.26 10.18 -0.71
N ARG A 608 11.29 10.07 -1.63
CA ARG A 608 10.00 10.79 -1.53
C ARG A 608 9.04 10.06 -0.60
N TRP A 609 9.05 10.46 0.67
CA TRP A 609 8.26 9.83 1.73
C TRP A 609 6.77 10.21 1.69
N LYS A 610 5.88 9.22 1.78
CA LYS A 610 4.46 9.41 2.08
C LYS A 610 4.18 8.83 3.48
N LYS A 611 3.63 9.64 4.38
CA LYS A 611 3.07 9.15 5.66
C LYS A 611 1.85 8.29 5.30
N GLN A 612 1.82 7.04 5.74
CA GLN A 612 0.75 6.09 5.49
C GLN A 612 0.33 5.47 6.81
N PHE A 613 -0.98 5.47 7.08
CA PHE A 613 -1.56 4.77 8.22
C PHE A 613 -1.76 3.29 7.88
N ILE A 614 -1.34 2.41 8.79
CA ILE A 614 -1.59 0.96 8.69
C ILE A 614 -2.59 0.60 9.78
N SER A 615 -3.75 0.04 9.40
CA SER A 615 -4.70 -0.45 10.40
C SER A 615 -4.24 -1.78 10.99
N ILE A 616 -4.32 -2.86 10.22
CA ILE A 616 -3.96 -4.21 10.64
C ILE A 616 -3.04 -4.76 9.57
N ASN A 617 -1.87 -5.25 9.98
CA ASN A 617 -0.84 -5.72 9.06
C ASN A 617 -0.72 -7.24 9.10
N ILE A 618 -1.57 -7.93 8.34
CA ILE A 618 -1.56 -9.41 8.27
C ILE A 618 -0.43 -9.93 7.37
N SER A 619 0.14 -9.06 6.53
CA SER A 619 1.40 -9.32 5.80
C SER A 619 2.58 -8.90 6.68
N SER A 620 3.54 -9.78 6.95
CA SER A 620 4.72 -9.50 7.78
C SER A 620 5.63 -8.42 7.16
N LEU A 621 5.24 -7.16 7.25
CA LEU A 621 6.04 -6.03 6.75
C LEU A 621 7.06 -5.63 7.80
N HIS A 622 8.30 -5.44 7.36
CA HIS A 622 9.42 -5.08 8.20
C HIS A 622 9.90 -3.68 7.84
N CYS A 623 10.38 -2.94 8.85
CA CYS A 623 11.09 -1.70 8.64
C CYS A 623 12.44 -1.95 7.99
N ALA A 624 12.77 -1.21 6.93
CA ALA A 624 14.04 -1.36 6.22
C ALA A 624 15.30 -0.93 7.01
N VAL A 625 15.14 -0.26 8.17
CA VAL A 625 16.26 0.22 9.01
C VAL A 625 16.53 -0.67 10.20
N CYS A 626 15.47 -1.00 10.96
CA CYS A 626 15.59 -1.79 12.18
C CYS A 626 15.23 -3.27 11.98
N PHE A 627 14.67 -3.64 10.82
CA PHE A 627 14.26 -5.01 10.49
C PHE A 627 13.28 -5.62 11.50
N GLU A 628 12.58 -4.77 12.26
CA GLU A 628 11.47 -5.16 13.13
C GLU A 628 10.14 -5.01 12.39
N GLY A 629 9.10 -5.68 12.88
CA GLY A 629 7.76 -5.56 12.31
C GLY A 629 7.22 -4.13 12.44
N LEU A 630 6.44 -3.71 11.43
CA LEU A 630 5.74 -2.43 11.48
C LEU A 630 4.52 -2.55 12.41
N PRO A 631 4.25 -1.54 13.27
CA PRO A 631 3.21 -1.61 14.28
C PRO A 631 1.81 -1.62 13.67
N HIS A 632 0.87 -2.22 14.39
CA HIS A 632 -0.57 -2.15 14.08
C HIS A 632 -1.12 -0.77 14.49
N PHE A 633 -2.09 -0.25 13.74
CA PHE A 633 -2.74 1.05 13.99
C PHE A 633 -1.79 2.25 14.07
N GLY A 634 -0.65 2.19 13.38
CA GLY A 634 0.39 3.22 13.43
C GLY A 634 0.69 3.88 12.09
N HIS A 635 1.37 5.03 12.16
CA HIS A 635 1.91 5.69 10.98
C HIS A 635 3.29 5.15 10.59
N ILE A 636 3.44 4.81 9.31
CA ILE A 636 4.74 4.51 8.69
C ILE A 636 5.06 5.52 7.60
N TYR A 637 6.31 5.53 7.16
CA TYR A 637 6.69 6.23 5.93
C TYR A 637 6.99 5.21 4.84
N LYS A 638 6.23 5.29 3.76
CA LYS A 638 6.45 4.53 2.53
C LYS A 638 7.03 5.46 1.46
N CYS A 639 8.16 5.11 0.87
CA CYS A 639 8.69 5.83 -0.26
C CYS A 639 7.80 5.61 -1.49
N ARG A 640 7.41 6.68 -2.19
CA ARG A 640 6.52 6.59 -3.38
C ARG A 640 7.21 5.97 -4.59
N GLU A 641 8.54 6.05 -4.66
CA GLU A 641 9.32 5.60 -5.80
C GLU A 641 9.79 4.15 -5.61
N CYS A 642 10.54 3.86 -4.54
CA CYS A 642 11.07 2.51 -4.31
C CYS A 642 10.22 1.62 -3.37
N SER A 643 9.07 2.10 -2.89
CA SER A 643 8.19 1.38 -1.95
C SER A 643 8.82 0.96 -0.61
N LEU A 644 10.01 1.48 -0.27
CA LEU A 644 10.67 1.22 1.00
C LEU A 644 9.83 1.74 2.18
N MET A 645 9.64 0.91 3.20
CA MET A 645 8.80 1.21 4.36
C MET A 645 9.63 1.25 5.65
N VAL A 646 9.41 2.28 6.46
CA VAL A 646 10.11 2.51 7.72
C VAL A 646 9.18 3.07 8.79
N HIS A 647 9.49 2.81 10.06
CA HIS A 647 8.86 3.49 11.18
C HIS A 647 9.07 5.00 11.11
N ALA A 648 8.19 5.78 11.75
CA ALA A 648 8.32 7.23 11.85
C ALA A 648 9.68 7.66 12.43
N HIS A 649 10.12 6.96 13.48
CA HIS A 649 11.42 7.18 14.11
C HIS A 649 12.62 6.66 13.29
N CYS A 650 12.42 5.69 12.41
CA CYS A 650 13.48 5.15 11.56
C CYS A 650 13.74 5.98 10.30
N LYS A 651 12.77 6.81 9.87
CA LYS A 651 12.88 7.67 8.69
C LYS A 651 14.16 8.51 8.63
N PRO A 652 14.62 9.19 9.72
CA PRO A 652 15.84 9.99 9.69
C PRO A 652 17.12 9.18 9.45
N SER A 653 17.08 7.86 9.66
CA SER A 653 18.23 6.96 9.50
C SER A 653 18.38 6.40 8.09
N ILE A 654 17.49 6.70 7.15
CA ILE A 654 17.62 6.21 5.77
C ILE A 654 18.59 7.07 4.95
N THR A 655 19.52 6.42 4.26
CA THR A 655 20.41 7.03 3.28
C THR A 655 19.66 7.43 2.01
N ASN A 656 20.01 8.58 1.42
CA ASN A 656 19.40 9.07 0.17
C ASN A 656 19.89 8.26 -1.04
N THR A 657 19.29 7.10 -1.28
CA THR A 657 19.64 6.17 -2.39
C THR A 657 18.40 5.66 -3.12
N CYS A 658 17.37 6.52 -3.22
CA CYS A 658 16.07 6.16 -3.77
C CYS A 658 16.13 5.73 -5.24
N GLY A 659 15.33 4.72 -5.61
CA GLY A 659 15.18 4.26 -7.00
C GLY A 659 16.34 3.41 -7.54
N LEU A 660 17.43 3.23 -6.80
CA LEU A 660 18.50 2.31 -7.18
C LEU A 660 18.00 0.86 -7.04
N PRO A 661 18.11 0.01 -8.09
CA PRO A 661 17.79 -1.40 -7.99
C PRO A 661 18.57 -2.02 -6.82
N PRO A 662 17.94 -2.83 -5.94
CA PRO A 662 18.62 -3.45 -4.81
C PRO A 662 19.90 -4.19 -5.23
N ALA A 663 19.89 -4.80 -6.42
CA ALA A 663 21.02 -5.48 -7.07
C ALA A 663 22.19 -4.53 -7.45
N CYS A 664 21.91 -3.30 -7.88
CA CYS A 664 22.93 -2.32 -8.24
C CYS A 664 23.56 -1.64 -7.01
N ALA A 665 22.78 -1.47 -5.94
CA ALA A 665 23.29 -1.04 -4.64
C ALA A 665 24.13 -2.14 -3.94
N THR A 666 23.89 -3.42 -4.25
CA THR A 666 24.66 -4.57 -3.74
C THR A 666 25.93 -4.84 -4.55
N PHE A 667 25.99 -4.51 -5.84
CA PHE A 667 27.17 -4.76 -6.68
C PHE A 667 28.44 -4.03 -6.21
N TYR A 668 28.29 -2.94 -5.45
CA TYR A 668 29.43 -2.12 -4.99
C TYR A 668 29.95 -2.46 -3.59
N VAL A 669 29.31 -3.37 -2.84
CA VAL A 669 29.81 -3.77 -1.53
C VAL A 669 29.45 -5.21 -1.20
N ASP A 670 30.36 -6.13 -1.49
CA ASP A 670 30.26 -7.50 -0.96
C ASP A 670 31.57 -7.90 -0.29
N PRO A 671 31.49 -8.35 0.98
CA PRO A 671 32.26 -9.52 1.37
C PRO A 671 31.38 -10.66 1.91
N HIS A 672 31.75 -11.85 1.44
CA HIS A 672 31.57 -13.23 1.93
C HIS A 672 30.56 -13.49 3.06
N SER A 673 29.49 -14.24 2.73
CA SER A 673 28.94 -15.25 3.65
C SER A 673 29.50 -16.62 3.22
N ALA A 674 30.23 -17.29 4.11
CA ALA A 674 30.70 -18.64 3.86
C ALA A 674 29.56 -19.68 4.06
N PRO A 675 29.61 -20.86 3.40
CA PRO A 675 28.54 -21.87 3.42
C PRO A 675 28.31 -22.60 4.75
N SER A 676 29.04 -22.26 5.83
CA SER A 676 29.14 -23.03 7.08
C SER A 676 28.20 -22.62 8.21
N GLY A 677 27.31 -21.64 8.01
CA GLY A 677 26.40 -21.14 9.06
C GLY A 677 27.03 -20.18 10.07
N ILE A 678 28.36 -20.04 10.06
CA ILE A 678 29.11 -19.05 10.86
C ILE A 678 29.20 -17.76 10.06
N MET A 679 28.82 -16.63 10.67
CA MET A 679 28.94 -15.31 10.06
C MET A 679 30.12 -14.55 10.69
N THR A 680 30.96 -13.95 9.84
CA THR A 680 32.15 -13.22 10.28
C THR A 680 32.29 -11.88 9.56
N GLY A 681 32.91 -10.89 10.18
CA GLY A 681 33.26 -9.66 9.49
C GLY A 681 33.84 -8.58 10.39
N TRP A 682 34.51 -7.61 9.77
CA TRP A 682 35.02 -6.41 10.44
C TRP A 682 33.87 -5.49 10.87
N ILE A 683 33.91 -5.06 12.13
CA ILE A 683 33.00 -4.06 12.70
C ILE A 683 33.77 -3.09 13.59
N LYS A 684 33.16 -1.96 13.90
CA LYS A 684 33.65 -1.04 14.93
C LYS A 684 32.85 -1.23 16.22
N LEU A 685 33.53 -1.35 17.35
CA LEU A 685 32.94 -1.52 18.67
C LEU A 685 33.14 -0.30 19.54
N TRP A 686 32.13 0.02 20.32
CA TRP A 686 32.23 0.92 21.46
C TRP A 686 31.47 0.31 22.65
N ARG A 687 32.01 0.46 23.85
CA ARG A 687 31.39 -0.05 25.08
C ARG A 687 31.12 1.10 26.03
N SER A 688 29.97 1.07 26.70
CA SER A 688 29.59 2.12 27.65
C SER A 688 30.44 2.16 28.92
N ASP A 689 31.16 1.08 29.25
CA ASP A 689 32.01 0.94 30.45
C ASP A 689 33.48 1.32 30.23
N ASP A 690 33.87 1.70 29.01
CA ASP A 690 35.26 2.06 28.71
C ASP A 690 35.59 3.49 29.18
N LEU A 691 36.17 3.56 30.39
CA LEU A 691 36.60 4.79 31.05
C LEU A 691 37.90 5.37 30.45
N THR A 692 38.63 4.62 29.61
CA THR A 692 40.02 4.96 29.21
C THR A 692 40.14 5.71 27.88
N GLY A 693 39.01 5.99 27.24
CA GLY A 693 38.92 6.98 26.17
C GLY A 693 37.89 6.55 25.16
N ASN A 694 36.72 7.20 25.20
CA ASN A 694 35.61 7.15 24.23
C ASN A 694 36.06 7.01 22.76
N LYS A 695 36.48 5.81 22.36
CA LYS A 695 37.06 5.55 21.05
C LYS A 695 36.50 4.26 20.50
N TRP A 696 36.11 4.33 19.24
CA TRP A 696 35.70 3.18 18.45
C TRP A 696 36.90 2.29 18.14
N ARG A 697 36.80 1.00 18.46
CA ARG A 697 37.82 -0.01 18.18
C ARG A 697 37.39 -0.86 16.99
N ASN A 698 38.25 -1.03 15.99
CA ASN A 698 38.00 -2.02 14.93
C ASN A 698 38.21 -3.42 15.51
N SER A 699 37.31 -4.36 15.21
CA SER A 699 37.42 -5.75 15.64
C SER A 699 36.83 -6.69 14.60
N TRP A 700 37.41 -7.88 14.47
CA TRP A 700 36.82 -8.98 13.72
C TRP A 700 35.78 -9.69 14.58
N ALA A 701 34.52 -9.65 14.16
CA ALA A 701 33.42 -10.31 14.85
C ALA A 701 33.12 -11.66 14.21
N VAL A 702 32.82 -12.65 15.04
CA VAL A 702 32.42 -14.00 14.65
C VAL A 702 31.17 -14.33 15.44
N ILE A 703 30.06 -14.63 14.75
CA ILE A 703 28.86 -15.20 15.36
C ILE A 703 28.70 -16.63 14.87
N ASP A 704 28.76 -17.56 15.81
CA ASP A 704 28.39 -18.96 15.61
C ASP A 704 26.98 -19.22 16.18
N ASP A 705 26.58 -20.49 16.27
CA ASP A 705 25.25 -20.85 16.75
C ASP A 705 25.01 -20.52 18.24
N ASN A 706 26.06 -20.31 19.04
CA ASN A 706 26.01 -20.20 20.50
C ASN A 706 26.68 -18.93 21.06
N LYS A 707 27.61 -18.30 20.34
CA LYS A 707 28.51 -17.26 20.86
C LYS A 707 28.74 -16.17 19.82
N LEU A 708 28.88 -14.95 20.32
CA LEU A 708 29.37 -13.80 19.58
C LEU A 708 30.74 -13.41 20.15
N SER A 709 31.80 -13.61 19.35
CA SER A 709 33.19 -13.42 19.74
C SER A 709 33.86 -12.31 18.93
N PHE A 710 34.71 -11.53 19.60
CA PHE A 710 35.43 -10.41 19.00
C PHE A 710 36.95 -10.58 19.14
N TYR A 711 37.66 -10.33 18.04
CA TYR A 711 39.10 -10.48 17.90
C TYR A 711 39.73 -9.18 17.39
N ASP A 712 40.99 -8.95 17.74
CA ASP A 712 41.74 -7.80 17.25
C ASP A 712 42.17 -7.90 15.79
N ASP A 713 42.30 -9.14 15.29
CA ASP A 713 42.75 -9.44 13.93
C ASP A 713 42.03 -10.67 13.37
N ASP A 714 41.86 -10.73 12.05
CA ASP A 714 41.21 -11.85 11.36
C ASP A 714 42.05 -13.14 11.43
N SER A 715 43.38 -12.98 11.47
CA SER A 715 44.37 -14.02 11.66
C SER A 715 44.25 -14.72 13.03
N PHE A 716 43.69 -14.06 14.04
CA PHE A 716 43.47 -14.66 15.37
C PHE A 716 42.23 -15.56 15.42
N ALA A 717 41.22 -15.31 14.59
CA ALA A 717 40.04 -16.16 14.48
C ALA A 717 40.35 -17.51 13.80
N THR A 718 41.28 -17.53 12.84
CA THR A 718 41.74 -18.77 12.16
C THR A 718 42.73 -19.59 13.00
N ASN A 719 43.47 -18.95 13.91
CA ASN A 719 44.49 -19.59 14.77
C ASN A 719 43.97 -20.02 16.15
N ASN A 720 42.66 -19.98 16.40
CA ASN A 720 42.04 -20.45 17.64
C ASN A 720 42.57 -19.77 18.93
N ARG A 721 43.03 -18.51 18.84
CA ARG A 721 43.39 -17.72 20.04
C ARG A 721 42.16 -17.23 20.78
N SER A 722 42.29 -16.93 22.07
CA SER A 722 41.16 -16.46 22.89
C SER A 722 40.66 -15.08 22.42
N PRO A 723 39.36 -14.91 22.13
CA PRO A 723 38.76 -13.60 21.85
C PRO A 723 38.87 -12.66 23.06
N PHE A 724 38.95 -11.35 22.83
CA PHE A 724 39.04 -10.37 23.93
C PHE A 724 37.67 -10.07 24.56
N LEU A 725 36.59 -10.31 23.82
CA LEU A 725 35.21 -10.25 24.30
C LEU A 725 34.43 -11.41 23.67
N THR A 726 33.68 -12.13 24.49
CA THR A 726 32.75 -13.16 24.02
C THR A 726 31.47 -13.02 24.81
N ILE A 727 30.36 -13.05 24.09
CA ILE A 727 29.02 -13.03 24.63
C ILE A 727 28.43 -14.40 24.34
N ASP A 728 28.10 -15.15 25.38
CA ASP A 728 27.36 -16.40 25.22
C ASP A 728 25.89 -16.08 24.91
N LEU A 729 25.48 -16.31 23.66
CA LEU A 729 24.17 -15.94 23.15
C LEU A 729 23.05 -16.79 23.78
N ASN A 730 23.41 -17.95 24.35
CA ASN A 730 22.48 -18.78 25.08
C ASN A 730 22.40 -18.33 26.54
N SER A 731 23.50 -18.31 27.30
CA SER A 731 23.43 -18.12 28.75
C SER A 731 23.30 -16.68 29.22
N GLU A 732 23.93 -15.71 28.55
CA GLU A 732 23.94 -14.32 29.01
C GLU A 732 22.63 -13.60 28.68
N GLN A 733 22.13 -12.72 29.54
CA GLN A 733 20.98 -11.87 29.23
C GLN A 733 21.41 -10.70 28.35
N TRP A 734 21.10 -10.74 27.07
CA TRP A 734 21.46 -9.69 26.11
C TRP A 734 20.23 -9.31 25.27
N LYS A 735 20.16 -8.05 24.83
CA LYS A 735 19.05 -7.55 24.00
C LYS A 735 19.54 -6.63 22.90
N ILE A 736 18.89 -6.73 21.74
CA ILE A 736 19.15 -5.85 20.60
C ILE A 736 18.20 -4.66 20.70
N TYR A 737 18.75 -3.46 20.70
CA TYR A 737 18.00 -2.23 20.47
C TYR A 737 18.37 -1.72 19.08
N ASN A 738 17.41 -1.77 18.15
CA ASN A 738 17.61 -1.25 16.80
C ASN A 738 17.14 0.20 16.62
N GLN A 739 16.75 0.86 17.72
CA GLN A 739 16.27 2.24 17.73
C GLN A 739 17.45 3.23 17.78
N VAL A 740 17.66 3.95 16.68
CA VAL A 740 18.53 5.13 16.68
C VAL A 740 17.71 6.30 17.17
N GLY A 741 17.67 6.54 18.49
CA GLY A 741 17.24 7.84 18.99
C GLY A 741 16.42 7.85 20.26
N THR A 742 16.95 7.28 21.35
CA THR A 742 16.74 7.96 22.63
C THR A 742 17.25 9.40 22.48
N PRO A 743 16.42 10.43 22.69
CA PRO A 743 16.90 11.82 22.70
C PRO A 743 17.94 11.94 23.81
N GLY A 744 19.23 11.94 23.46
CA GLY A 744 20.33 12.05 24.44
C GLY A 744 21.49 11.08 24.29
N LEU A 745 21.39 10.01 23.49
CA LEU A 745 22.57 9.20 23.16
C LEU A 745 23.42 9.91 22.09
N ASN A 746 24.20 10.89 22.51
CA ASN A 746 25.38 11.34 21.77
C ASN A 746 26.42 10.23 21.83
N VAL A 747 26.27 9.24 20.96
CA VAL A 747 27.31 8.25 20.74
C VAL A 747 28.53 8.99 20.16
N ASN A 748 29.52 9.24 21.01
CA ASN A 748 30.64 10.13 20.70
C ASN A 748 31.38 9.69 19.42
N GLY A 749 31.60 10.64 18.50
CA GLY A 749 32.48 10.47 17.33
C GLY A 749 31.84 9.82 16.10
N ILE A 750 30.53 9.56 16.08
CA ILE A 750 29.80 9.04 14.89
C ILE A 750 29.07 10.18 14.17
N THR A 751 29.18 10.22 12.84
CA THR A 751 28.41 11.14 11.99
C THR A 751 26.94 10.74 11.94
N LYS A 752 26.02 11.69 11.73
CA LYS A 752 24.58 11.40 11.57
C LYS A 752 24.30 10.31 10.53
N GLU A 753 25.10 10.27 9.46
CA GLU A 753 25.01 9.26 8.39
C GLU A 753 25.30 7.84 8.89
N HIS A 754 26.28 7.66 9.78
CA HIS A 754 26.69 6.37 10.31
C HIS A 754 25.85 5.90 11.51
N MET A 755 25.06 6.78 12.15
CA MET A 755 24.15 6.40 13.24
C MET A 755 23.17 5.30 12.79
N SER A 756 22.76 5.34 11.53
CA SER A 756 21.88 4.36 10.91
C SER A 756 22.45 2.94 10.84
N LEU A 757 23.79 2.81 10.93
CA LEU A 757 24.55 1.56 10.83
C LEU A 757 24.85 0.92 12.20
N VAL A 758 24.48 1.58 13.30
CA VAL A 758 24.74 1.14 14.67
C VAL A 758 23.71 0.09 15.09
N ILE A 759 24.20 -0.93 15.79
CA ILE A 759 23.43 -1.96 16.50
C ILE A 759 23.79 -1.82 17.98
N GLU A 760 22.79 -1.61 18.83
CA GLU A 760 22.97 -1.54 20.27
C GLU A 760 22.64 -2.91 20.88
N ILE A 761 23.57 -3.46 21.66
CA ILE A 761 23.40 -4.69 22.43
C ILE A 761 23.53 -4.33 23.90
N LYS A 762 22.43 -4.40 24.66
CA LYS A 762 22.47 -4.22 26.12
C LYS A 762 22.81 -5.54 26.79
N LEU A 763 23.86 -5.53 27.61
CA LEU A 763 24.23 -6.58 28.54
C LEU A 763 23.97 -6.10 29.98
N PRO A 764 23.97 -7.00 30.99
CA PRO A 764 23.65 -6.61 32.36
C PRO A 764 24.68 -5.64 32.97
N SER A 765 25.92 -5.68 32.50
CA SER A 765 27.04 -4.90 33.04
C SER A 765 27.39 -3.66 32.20
N PHE A 766 27.13 -3.66 30.89
CA PHE A 766 27.42 -2.54 29.99
C PHE A 766 26.59 -2.65 28.70
N THR A 767 26.55 -1.57 27.93
CA THR A 767 25.97 -1.55 26.58
C THR A 767 27.08 -1.59 25.54
N LEU A 768 26.99 -2.53 24.60
CA LEU A 768 27.88 -2.71 23.46
C LEU A 768 27.25 -2.10 22.21
N PHE A 769 27.98 -1.23 21.52
CA PHE A 769 27.57 -0.64 20.26
C PHE A 769 28.43 -1.22 19.13
N MET A 770 27.78 -1.86 18.16
CA MET A 770 28.42 -2.40 16.96
C MET A 770 28.06 -1.52 15.77
N LEU A 771 29.06 -0.94 15.11
CA LEU A 771 28.87 -0.18 13.88
C LEU A 771 29.23 -1.07 12.68
N GLY A 772 28.21 -1.43 11.90
CA GLY A 772 28.38 -2.16 10.65
C GLY A 772 28.99 -1.29 9.56
N PRO A 773 29.82 -1.84 8.65
CA PRO A 773 30.41 -1.07 7.55
C PRO A 773 29.38 -0.62 6.50
N THR A 774 28.29 -1.37 6.34
CA THR A 774 27.18 -1.07 5.40
C THR A 774 25.83 -1.46 5.97
N MET A 775 24.74 -0.99 5.33
CA MET A 775 23.36 -1.38 5.68
C MET A 775 23.13 -2.87 5.55
N GLN A 776 23.68 -3.50 4.51
CA GLN A 776 23.58 -4.94 4.28
C GLN A 776 24.37 -5.72 5.33
N ALA A 777 25.52 -5.20 5.77
CA ALA A 777 26.26 -5.81 6.88
C ALA A 777 25.45 -5.70 8.19
N LYS A 778 24.87 -4.53 8.49
CA LYS A 778 23.97 -4.35 9.63
C LYS A 778 22.79 -5.33 9.57
N GLU A 779 22.11 -5.42 8.43
CA GLU A 779 20.98 -6.33 8.18
C GLU A 779 21.34 -7.78 8.48
N ARG A 780 22.50 -8.24 7.98
CA ARG A 780 22.99 -9.59 8.25
C ARG A 780 23.29 -9.81 9.73
N TRP A 781 23.95 -8.86 10.40
CA TRP A 781 24.24 -8.94 11.84
C TRP A 781 22.97 -8.95 12.67
N VAL A 782 22.02 -8.05 12.39
CA VAL A 782 20.72 -8.00 13.07
C VAL A 782 19.96 -9.30 12.86
N ARG A 783 19.89 -9.85 11.63
CA ARG A 783 19.25 -11.15 11.38
C ARG A 783 19.92 -12.30 12.12
N ALA A 784 21.25 -12.34 12.13
CA ALA A 784 22.00 -13.39 12.83
C ALA A 784 21.74 -13.34 14.35
N LEU A 785 21.75 -12.14 14.94
CA LEU A 785 21.39 -11.93 16.34
C LEU A 785 19.93 -12.28 16.60
N GLN A 786 18.97 -11.81 15.79
CA GLN A 786 17.56 -12.19 15.93
C GLN A 786 17.33 -13.70 15.84
N ASN A 787 18.06 -14.40 14.96
CA ASN A 787 18.04 -15.86 14.89
C ASN A 787 18.60 -16.50 16.16
N ALA A 788 19.66 -15.95 16.74
CA ALA A 788 20.19 -16.40 18.03
C ALA A 788 19.18 -16.16 19.17
N THR A 789 18.49 -15.01 19.21
CA THR A 789 17.39 -14.74 20.16
C THR A 789 16.28 -15.77 20.00
N ASN A 790 15.81 -16.01 18.78
CA ASN A 790 14.78 -17.02 18.50
C ASN A 790 15.24 -18.40 18.98
N ARG A 791 16.46 -18.82 18.63
CA ARG A 791 17.01 -20.12 19.05
C ARG A 791 17.10 -20.25 20.56
N ARG A 792 17.65 -19.24 21.26
CA ARG A 792 17.69 -19.21 22.71
C ARG A 792 16.29 -19.39 23.29
N ALA A 793 15.33 -18.65 22.77
CA ALA A 793 13.95 -18.74 23.20
C ALA A 793 13.37 -20.15 22.96
N PHE A 794 13.71 -20.84 21.85
CA PHE A 794 13.22 -22.20 21.51
C PHE A 794 14.01 -23.34 22.19
N VAL A 795 15.27 -23.11 22.58
CA VAL A 795 16.18 -24.14 23.13
C VAL A 795 16.21 -24.11 24.66
N GLN A 796 16.20 -22.92 25.26
CA GLN A 796 16.25 -22.77 26.73
C GLN A 796 14.88 -22.91 27.38
N ARG A 797 13.81 -22.53 26.67
CA ARG A 797 12.45 -22.66 27.17
C ARG A 797 11.89 -23.97 26.66
N ARG A 798 11.76 -24.95 27.56
CA ARG A 798 11.16 -26.25 27.24
C ARG A 798 9.78 -26.00 26.63
N PRO A 799 9.34 -26.74 25.59
CA PRO A 799 7.95 -26.71 25.21
C PRO A 799 7.12 -27.20 26.40
N SER A 800 6.50 -26.27 27.11
CA SER A 800 5.57 -26.58 28.18
C SER A 800 4.46 -27.43 27.59
N THR A 801 4.20 -28.61 28.16
CA THR A 801 3.05 -29.47 27.81
C THR A 801 1.70 -28.86 28.18
N SER A 802 1.66 -27.58 28.60
CA SER A 802 0.54 -26.96 29.30
C SER A 802 -0.48 -26.30 28.35
N THR A 803 -0.06 -25.71 27.24
CA THR A 803 -0.95 -24.98 26.32
C THR A 803 -1.32 -25.84 25.12
N ALA A 804 -2.46 -26.54 25.24
CA ALA A 804 -3.08 -27.20 24.11
C ALA A 804 -3.54 -26.15 23.07
N TYR A 805 -3.22 -26.39 21.81
CA TYR A 805 -3.75 -25.65 20.67
C TYR A 805 -4.24 -26.60 19.59
N SER A 806 -5.19 -26.14 18.78
CA SER A 806 -5.74 -26.91 17.67
C SER A 806 -6.01 -26.02 16.47
N MET A 807 -5.72 -26.51 15.27
CA MET A 807 -6.09 -25.85 14.03
C MET A 807 -7.58 -26.07 13.78
N LEU A 808 -8.37 -25.00 13.76
CA LEU A 808 -9.81 -25.03 13.47
C LEU A 808 -10.07 -25.03 11.96
N LEU A 809 -9.30 -24.24 11.21
CA LEU A 809 -9.51 -24.03 9.79
C LEU A 809 -8.17 -23.79 9.08
N GLY A 810 -8.01 -24.33 7.88
CA GLY A 810 -6.91 -24.02 6.98
C GLY A 810 -7.44 -23.66 5.59
N LEU A 811 -7.05 -22.51 5.08
CA LEU A 811 -7.47 -21.97 3.80
C LEU A 811 -6.25 -21.82 2.89
N ASP A 812 -6.17 -22.65 1.86
CA ASP A 812 -5.11 -22.62 0.87
C ASP A 812 -5.46 -21.67 -0.29
N LYS A 813 -4.44 -21.15 -0.98
CA LYS A 813 -4.61 -20.40 -2.23
C LYS A 813 -5.43 -21.18 -3.26
N PRO A 814 -6.35 -20.51 -3.99
CA PRO A 814 -6.61 -19.06 -4.01
C PRO A 814 -7.65 -18.60 -2.97
N ARG A 815 -8.12 -19.47 -2.06
CA ARG A 815 -9.19 -19.19 -1.09
C ARG A 815 -8.67 -18.73 0.27
N ASN A 816 -7.41 -18.33 0.35
CA ASN A 816 -6.74 -17.92 1.57
C ASN A 816 -7.21 -16.52 2.00
N LEU A 817 -8.31 -16.47 2.76
CA LEU A 817 -8.90 -15.23 3.24
C LEU A 817 -8.02 -14.55 4.29
N VAL A 818 -7.89 -13.23 4.20
CA VAL A 818 -7.26 -12.39 5.22
C VAL A 818 -8.27 -12.17 6.35
N ILE A 819 -8.20 -13.00 7.40
CA ILE A 819 -9.11 -12.98 8.55
C ILE A 819 -8.66 -11.88 9.53
N THR A 820 -9.53 -10.90 9.77
CA THR A 820 -9.29 -9.76 10.69
C THR A 820 -9.88 -10.00 12.06
N CYS A 821 -11.08 -10.58 12.14
CA CYS A 821 -11.77 -10.85 13.40
C CYS A 821 -12.68 -12.06 13.29
N THR A 822 -13.02 -12.66 14.43
CA THR A 822 -13.91 -13.82 14.53
C THR A 822 -14.87 -13.68 15.69
N GLN A 823 -16.09 -14.19 15.51
CA GLN A 823 -17.11 -14.28 16.55
C GLN A 823 -17.84 -15.60 16.43
N ILE A 824 -18.27 -16.17 17.56
CA ILE A 824 -19.07 -17.39 17.55
C ILE A 824 -20.52 -17.03 17.86
N LEU A 825 -21.43 -17.42 16.97
CA LEU A 825 -22.86 -17.24 17.10
C LEU A 825 -23.53 -18.59 17.36
N ASP A 826 -24.44 -18.63 18.33
CA ASP A 826 -25.24 -19.81 18.70
C ASP A 826 -24.39 -21.09 18.90
N HIS A 827 -23.18 -20.94 19.44
CA HIS A 827 -22.19 -21.99 19.75
C HIS A 827 -21.64 -22.83 18.59
N ASP A 828 -22.14 -22.70 17.37
CA ASP A 828 -21.67 -23.50 16.23
C ASP A 828 -21.25 -22.67 15.03
N TRP A 829 -21.80 -21.46 14.85
CA TRP A 829 -21.48 -20.62 13.71
C TRP A 829 -20.24 -19.78 13.99
N LEU A 830 -19.15 -20.07 13.30
CA LEU A 830 -17.95 -19.24 13.29
C LEU A 830 -18.10 -18.16 12.22
N LEU A 831 -18.37 -16.94 12.67
CA LEU A 831 -18.34 -15.73 11.86
C LEU A 831 -16.88 -15.28 11.70
N MET A 832 -16.45 -15.00 10.48
CA MET A 832 -15.12 -14.52 10.11
C MET A 832 -15.26 -13.20 9.36
N GLY A 833 -14.79 -12.12 9.98
CA GLY A 833 -14.57 -10.86 9.30
C GLY A 833 -13.32 -10.98 8.45
N CYS A 834 -13.45 -10.71 7.16
CA CYS A 834 -12.36 -10.78 6.20
C CYS A 834 -12.27 -9.50 5.38
N GLN A 835 -11.11 -9.29 4.75
CA GLN A 835 -10.91 -8.18 3.81
C GLN A 835 -11.94 -8.18 2.66
N GLU A 836 -12.45 -9.34 2.26
CA GLU A 836 -13.47 -9.48 1.20
C GLU A 836 -14.92 -9.36 1.72
N GLY A 837 -15.16 -9.48 3.03
CA GLY A 837 -16.50 -9.45 3.61
C GLY A 837 -16.70 -10.40 4.79
N LEU A 838 -17.95 -10.73 5.10
CA LEU A 838 -18.29 -11.70 6.14
C LEU A 838 -18.31 -13.12 5.58
N PHE A 839 -17.54 -14.01 6.17
CA PHE A 839 -17.56 -15.43 5.87
C PHE A 839 -18.00 -16.24 7.07
N VAL A 840 -18.67 -17.36 6.84
CA VAL A 840 -19.22 -18.18 7.91
C VAL A 840 -18.92 -19.66 7.65
N THR A 841 -18.61 -20.39 8.72
CA THR A 841 -18.51 -21.86 8.71
C THR A 841 -19.04 -22.42 10.04
N THR A 842 -19.22 -23.73 10.13
CA THR A 842 -19.68 -24.43 11.34
C THR A 842 -18.51 -25.07 12.08
N LEU A 843 -18.45 -24.94 13.41
CA LEU A 843 -17.38 -25.50 14.24
C LEU A 843 -17.46 -27.02 14.36
N SER A 844 -18.67 -27.58 14.42
CA SER A 844 -18.87 -29.02 14.58
C SER A 844 -18.44 -29.84 13.36
N ASN A 845 -18.54 -29.25 12.16
CA ASN A 845 -18.11 -29.85 10.90
C ASN A 845 -17.57 -28.75 9.98
N PRO A 846 -16.30 -28.33 10.14
CA PRO A 846 -15.74 -27.21 9.40
C PRO A 846 -15.68 -27.52 7.92
N LYS A 847 -16.64 -26.99 7.16
CA LYS A 847 -16.63 -26.95 5.71
C LYS A 847 -15.90 -25.70 5.24
N ALA A 848 -15.65 -25.64 3.93
CA ALA A 848 -15.17 -24.42 3.30
C ALA A 848 -16.10 -23.23 3.67
N PRO A 849 -15.56 -22.12 4.17
CA PRO A 849 -16.36 -20.95 4.52
C PRO A 849 -17.15 -20.44 3.32
N PHE A 850 -18.39 -20.02 3.55
CA PHE A 850 -19.22 -19.36 2.55
C PHE A 850 -19.40 -17.89 2.90
N ASN A 851 -19.58 -17.06 1.86
CA ASN A 851 -19.75 -15.62 2.02
C ASN A 851 -21.20 -15.25 2.38
N VAL A 852 -21.37 -14.31 3.30
CA VAL A 852 -22.64 -13.65 3.61
C VAL A 852 -22.71 -12.32 2.87
N ALA A 853 -23.62 -12.22 1.92
CA ALA A 853 -23.75 -11.05 1.05
C ALA A 853 -24.30 -9.82 1.81
N GLY A 854 -23.98 -8.63 1.29
CA GLY A 854 -24.46 -7.34 1.81
C GLY A 854 -23.54 -6.64 2.81
N ILE A 855 -22.48 -7.32 3.29
CA ILE A 855 -21.42 -6.70 4.10
C ILE A 855 -20.03 -7.04 3.53
N GLN A 856 -19.23 -6.01 3.27
CA GLN A 856 -17.91 -6.13 2.63
C GLN A 856 -16.82 -5.48 3.50
N ASN A 857 -15.59 -5.96 3.37
CA ASN A 857 -14.39 -5.45 4.03
C ASN A 857 -14.58 -5.25 5.55
N ILE A 858 -14.61 -6.33 6.31
CA ILE A 858 -14.81 -6.25 7.77
C ILE A 858 -13.47 -6.08 8.47
N TYR A 859 -13.35 -5.03 9.27
CA TYR A 859 -12.14 -4.72 10.05
C TYR A 859 -12.30 -5.07 11.54
N PHE A 860 -13.53 -5.01 12.04
CA PHE A 860 -13.87 -5.30 13.43
C PHE A 860 -15.31 -5.82 13.48
N MET A 861 -15.60 -6.74 14.40
CA MET A 861 -16.98 -7.08 14.74
C MET A 861 -17.11 -7.59 16.17
N GLU A 862 -18.22 -7.23 16.81
CA GLU A 862 -18.58 -7.68 18.15
C GLU A 862 -20.08 -7.91 18.28
N ILE A 863 -20.45 -8.99 18.96
CA ILE A 863 -21.83 -9.28 19.30
C ILE A 863 -22.16 -8.53 20.59
N ILE A 864 -23.12 -7.61 20.51
CA ILE A 864 -23.60 -6.81 21.63
C ILE A 864 -25.00 -7.30 22.01
N VAL A 865 -25.16 -7.69 23.29
CA VAL A 865 -26.43 -8.16 23.86
C VAL A 865 -26.82 -7.21 24.99
N GLU A 866 -27.89 -6.44 24.80
CA GLU A 866 -28.38 -5.47 25.79
C GLU A 866 -29.91 -5.58 25.95
N GLN A 867 -30.35 -6.11 27.10
CA GLN A 867 -31.75 -6.16 27.60
C GLN A 867 -32.86 -6.26 26.51
N GLY A 868 -32.72 -7.22 25.58
CA GLY A 868 -33.71 -7.51 24.52
C GLY A 868 -33.28 -7.11 23.11
N HIS A 869 -32.13 -6.45 22.94
CA HIS A 869 -31.53 -6.16 21.65
C HIS A 869 -30.24 -6.97 21.46
N GLU A 870 -30.22 -7.83 20.45
CA GLU A 870 -29.07 -8.64 20.06
C GLU A 870 -28.58 -8.18 18.70
N MET A 871 -27.36 -7.64 18.65
CA MET A 871 -26.84 -6.95 17.47
C MET A 871 -25.40 -7.35 17.19
N LEU A 872 -25.06 -7.54 15.91
CA LEU A 872 -23.70 -7.59 15.43
C LEU A 872 -23.28 -6.15 15.08
N PHE A 873 -22.40 -5.58 15.89
CA PHE A 873 -21.74 -4.31 15.59
C PHE A 873 -20.48 -4.60 14.77
N ALA A 874 -20.24 -3.88 13.67
CA ALA A 874 -19.07 -4.08 12.83
C ALA A 874 -18.53 -2.76 12.28
N ILE A 875 -17.22 -2.71 12.01
CA ILE A 875 -16.61 -1.69 11.17
C ILE A 875 -16.38 -2.30 9.80
N CYS A 876 -17.02 -1.75 8.76
CA CYS A 876 -16.95 -2.34 7.43
C CYS A 876 -16.93 -1.31 6.29
N GLY A 877 -16.69 -1.81 5.07
CA GLY A 877 -16.69 -1.03 3.83
C GLY A 877 -15.41 -0.22 3.62
N ILE A 878 -15.27 0.36 2.41
CA ILE A 878 -14.08 1.13 2.01
C ILE A 878 -13.83 2.35 2.91
N ASN A 879 -14.90 3.00 3.37
CA ASN A 879 -14.84 4.17 4.27
C ASN A 879 -14.75 3.78 5.76
N ARG A 880 -14.68 2.48 6.08
CA ARG A 880 -14.58 1.94 7.44
C ARG A 880 -15.59 2.53 8.42
N ARG A 881 -16.87 2.38 8.10
CA ARG A 881 -17.96 2.95 8.89
C ARG A 881 -18.51 1.94 9.89
N PRO A 882 -18.99 2.40 11.07
CA PRO A 882 -19.69 1.55 12.02
C PRO A 882 -21.09 1.21 11.50
N VAL A 883 -21.39 -0.09 11.48
CA VAL A 883 -22.68 -0.64 11.11
C VAL A 883 -23.19 -1.59 12.18
N VAL A 884 -24.51 -1.77 12.21
CA VAL A 884 -25.20 -2.72 13.08
C VAL A 884 -26.14 -3.58 12.25
N THR A 885 -26.14 -4.88 12.53
CA THR A 885 -27.11 -5.84 12.00
C THR A 885 -27.79 -6.55 13.17
N HIS A 886 -29.12 -6.67 13.14
CA HIS A 886 -29.83 -7.40 14.19
C HIS A 886 -29.57 -8.91 14.07
N LEU A 887 -29.22 -9.59 15.16
CA LEU A 887 -28.86 -11.01 15.12
C LEU A 887 -30.02 -11.90 14.65
N GLN A 888 -31.28 -11.50 14.85
CA GLN A 888 -32.43 -12.23 14.32
C GLN A 888 -32.42 -12.29 12.78
N GLN A 889 -32.01 -11.22 12.11
CA GLN A 889 -31.87 -11.18 10.65
C GLN A 889 -30.72 -12.10 10.21
N LEU A 890 -29.57 -12.03 10.89
CA LEU A 890 -28.43 -12.89 10.60
C LEU A 890 -28.76 -14.37 10.79
N ARG A 891 -29.42 -14.74 11.90
CA ARG A 891 -29.88 -16.12 12.15
C ARG A 891 -30.87 -16.61 11.09
N GLY A 892 -31.78 -15.74 10.64
CA GLY A 892 -32.70 -16.05 9.55
C GLY A 892 -31.96 -16.30 8.23
N ALA A 893 -30.99 -15.45 7.90
CA ALA A 893 -30.18 -15.59 6.69
C ALA A 893 -29.35 -16.88 6.69
N LEU A 894 -28.69 -17.22 7.80
CA LEU A 894 -27.85 -18.43 7.89
C LEU A 894 -28.63 -19.75 7.80
N LYS A 895 -29.94 -19.73 8.09
CA LYS A 895 -30.83 -20.90 8.00
C LYS A 895 -31.54 -21.03 6.65
N ALA A 896 -31.41 -20.04 5.77
CA ALA A 896 -32.05 -20.07 4.46
C ALA A 896 -31.30 -21.02 3.51
N ASP A 897 -32.03 -21.70 2.62
CA ASP A 897 -31.45 -22.59 1.61
C ASP A 897 -30.75 -21.82 0.45
N GLN A 898 -30.92 -20.50 0.40
CA GLN A 898 -30.31 -19.61 -0.59
C GLN A 898 -29.05 -18.93 -0.03
N GLN A 899 -28.31 -18.20 -0.88
CA GLN A 899 -27.14 -17.46 -0.42
C GLN A 899 -27.52 -16.46 0.70
N PRO A 900 -26.91 -16.57 1.90
CA PRO A 900 -27.28 -15.74 3.04
C PRO A 900 -26.94 -14.29 2.75
N THR A 901 -27.93 -13.40 2.88
CA THR A 901 -27.80 -11.97 2.61
C THR A 901 -28.30 -11.18 3.81
N ILE A 902 -27.56 -10.14 4.21
CA ILE A 902 -27.94 -9.23 5.29
C ILE A 902 -27.87 -7.77 4.80
N GLU A 903 -28.65 -6.90 5.43
CA GLU A 903 -28.61 -5.46 5.16
C GLU A 903 -28.12 -4.72 6.41
N PRO A 904 -26.82 -4.37 6.47
CA PRO A 904 -26.27 -3.65 7.63
C PRO A 904 -26.80 -2.20 7.68
N THR A 905 -27.15 -1.74 8.88
CA THR A 905 -27.62 -0.38 9.12
C THR A 905 -26.48 0.50 9.63
N PHE A 906 -26.23 1.66 9.01
CA PHE A 906 -25.22 2.61 9.49
C PHE A 906 -25.61 3.22 10.83
N VAL A 907 -24.67 3.21 11.78
CA VAL A 907 -24.89 3.77 13.11
C VAL A 907 -24.69 5.28 13.12
N THR A 908 -23.59 5.73 12.51
CA THR A 908 -23.19 7.14 12.46
C THR A 908 -22.51 7.46 11.12
N ASN A 909 -22.36 8.75 10.83
CA ASN A 909 -21.55 9.24 9.71
C ASN A 909 -20.10 9.51 10.14
N ILE A 910 -19.48 8.55 10.85
CA ILE A 910 -18.07 8.62 11.23
C ILE A 910 -17.30 7.70 10.28
N ASP A 911 -16.31 8.26 9.61
CA ASP A 911 -15.48 7.59 8.60
C ASP A 911 -14.11 7.25 9.17
N ASP A 912 -13.36 6.40 8.46
CA ASP A 912 -11.98 6.05 8.77
C ASP A 912 -11.78 5.45 10.17
N CYS A 913 -12.79 4.75 10.70
CA CYS A 913 -12.67 4.04 11.97
C CYS A 913 -11.70 2.87 11.82
N HIS A 914 -10.67 2.79 12.65
CA HIS A 914 -9.68 1.71 12.59
C HIS A 914 -9.75 0.74 13.76
N SER A 915 -10.25 1.18 14.92
CA SER A 915 -10.40 0.34 16.10
C SER A 915 -11.71 0.63 16.82
N CYS A 916 -12.25 -0.39 17.48
CA CYS A 916 -13.48 -0.32 18.24
C CYS A 916 -13.37 -1.19 19.49
N VAL A 917 -13.84 -0.66 20.62
CA VAL A 917 -13.99 -1.41 21.86
C VAL A 917 -15.34 -1.09 22.46
N VAL A 918 -16.10 -2.13 22.77
CA VAL A 918 -17.37 -1.99 23.47
C VAL A 918 -17.10 -1.92 24.98
N SER A 919 -17.76 -0.99 25.66
CA SER A 919 -17.59 -0.85 27.12
C SER A 919 -18.08 -2.10 27.84
N LYS A 920 -17.55 -2.38 29.02
CA LYS A 920 -18.14 -3.40 29.89
C LYS A 920 -19.60 -3.08 30.25
N PRO A 921 -20.44 -4.09 30.55
CA PRO A 921 -21.76 -3.86 31.11
C PRO A 921 -21.59 -3.18 32.48
N GLY A 922 -21.80 -1.86 32.52
CA GLY A 922 -21.60 -1.06 33.73
C GLY A 922 -22.70 -1.28 34.77
N ILE A 923 -22.38 -1.00 36.04
CA ILE A 923 -23.30 -1.07 37.19
C ILE A 923 -24.53 -0.13 37.00
N HIS A 924 -24.39 0.93 36.20
CA HIS A 924 -25.41 1.97 36.00
C HIS A 924 -26.22 1.88 34.68
N SER A 925 -26.28 0.71 34.03
CA SER A 925 -27.20 0.43 32.89
C SER A 925 -26.99 1.27 31.61
N LYS A 926 -25.82 1.87 31.43
CA LYS A 926 -25.40 2.51 30.17
C LYS A 926 -24.30 1.68 29.50
N ARG A 927 -24.41 1.53 28.19
CA ARG A 927 -23.45 0.81 27.35
C ARG A 927 -22.85 1.79 26.35
N TYR A 928 -21.54 1.77 26.19
CA TYR A 928 -20.83 2.65 25.26
C TYR A 928 -20.04 1.85 24.22
N VAL A 929 -19.79 2.48 23.08
CA VAL A 929 -18.83 2.01 22.08
C VAL A 929 -17.80 3.10 21.86
N TYR A 930 -16.53 2.75 21.99
CA TYR A 930 -15.39 3.63 21.75
C TYR A 930 -14.83 3.37 20.36
N LEU A 931 -14.96 4.34 19.46
CA LEU A 931 -14.51 4.26 18.07
C LEU A 931 -13.27 5.12 17.87
N ALA A 932 -12.16 4.54 17.45
CA ALA A 932 -10.95 5.28 17.11
C ALA A 932 -10.90 5.62 15.61
N THR A 933 -10.67 6.90 15.31
CA THR A 933 -10.17 7.41 14.03
C THR A 933 -8.70 7.81 14.21
N THR A 934 -8.02 8.20 13.13
CA THR A 934 -6.60 8.56 13.18
C THR A 934 -6.26 9.76 14.05
N ASP A 935 -7.24 10.57 14.42
CA ASP A 935 -7.10 11.85 15.13
C ASP A 935 -8.01 11.99 16.37
N ALA A 936 -8.88 11.01 16.62
CA ALA A 936 -9.84 11.08 17.72
C ALA A 936 -10.38 9.72 18.17
N ILE A 937 -10.94 9.69 19.38
CA ILE A 937 -11.79 8.62 19.89
C ILE A 937 -13.20 9.20 20.09
N HIS A 938 -14.14 8.68 19.31
CA HIS A 938 -15.56 9.00 19.38
C HIS A 938 -16.26 8.03 20.34
N ILE A 939 -17.20 8.56 21.13
CA ILE A 939 -17.93 7.78 22.12
C ILE A 939 -19.40 7.72 21.69
N LEU A 940 -19.92 6.50 21.50
CA LEU A 940 -21.33 6.24 21.23
C LEU A 940 -22.00 5.73 22.51
N GLU A 941 -23.17 6.26 22.86
CA GLU A 941 -24.02 5.74 23.94
C GLU A 941 -25.17 4.91 23.36
N PHE A 942 -25.44 3.75 23.96
CA PHE A 942 -26.59 2.94 23.60
C PHE A 942 -27.89 3.54 24.14
N VAL A 943 -28.79 3.94 23.25
CA VAL A 943 -30.10 4.48 23.61
C VAL A 943 -31.14 3.37 23.61
N ARG A 944 -31.35 2.76 24.78
CA ARG A 944 -32.27 1.62 24.99
C ARG A 944 -33.65 1.78 24.35
N LYS A 945 -34.28 2.96 24.47
CA LYS A 945 -35.63 3.22 23.90
C LYS A 945 -35.68 3.10 22.38
N LEU A 946 -34.56 3.36 21.71
CA LEU A 946 -34.46 3.37 20.25
C LEU A 946 -33.75 2.11 19.71
N GLY A 947 -33.07 1.35 20.57
CA GLY A 947 -32.27 0.20 20.14
C GLY A 947 -31.08 0.58 19.26
N VAL A 948 -30.59 1.82 19.33
CA VAL A 948 -29.49 2.33 18.49
C VAL A 948 -28.41 2.99 19.33
N PHE A 949 -27.19 3.01 18.79
CA PHE A 949 -26.07 3.77 19.34
C PHE A 949 -26.08 5.19 18.78
N GLN A 950 -25.93 6.19 19.65
CA GLN A 950 -25.86 7.60 19.26
C GLN A 950 -24.54 8.23 19.71
N PRO A 951 -23.91 9.06 18.87
CA PRO A 951 -22.67 9.75 19.24
C PRO A 951 -22.93 10.80 20.32
N LEU A 952 -22.07 10.79 21.33
CA LEU A 952 -21.98 11.88 22.28
C LEU A 952 -21.29 13.09 21.62
N ASN A 953 -21.65 14.30 22.04
CA ASN A 953 -20.97 15.52 21.59
C ASN A 953 -19.51 15.59 22.01
N GLN A 954 -19.13 14.81 23.02
CA GLN A 954 -17.77 14.75 23.52
C GLN A 954 -16.92 13.78 22.68
N VAL A 955 -15.78 14.28 22.23
CA VAL A 955 -14.80 13.55 21.43
C VAL A 955 -13.43 13.75 22.08
N ILE A 956 -12.66 12.66 22.21
CA ILE A 956 -11.31 12.72 22.76
C ILE A 956 -10.35 12.87 21.59
N LYS A 957 -9.71 14.03 21.47
CA LYS A 957 -8.72 14.27 20.40
C LYS A 957 -7.40 13.57 20.73
N THR A 958 -6.73 13.04 19.72
CA THR A 958 -5.42 12.38 19.85
C THR A 958 -4.43 13.00 18.88
N GLU A 959 -3.18 13.22 19.31
CA GLU A 959 -2.13 13.78 18.45
C GLU A 959 -1.52 12.73 17.51
N GLU A 960 -1.37 11.51 18.00
CA GLU A 960 -1.08 10.31 17.22
C GLU A 960 -2.31 9.39 17.21
N PRO A 961 -2.44 8.49 16.21
CA PRO A 961 -3.53 7.54 16.17
C PRO A 961 -3.56 6.68 17.43
N CYS A 962 -4.78 6.37 17.87
CA CYS A 962 -4.96 5.44 18.96
C CYS A 962 -4.52 4.03 18.55
N MET A 963 -3.45 3.53 19.19
CA MET A 963 -2.83 2.22 18.94
C MET A 963 -3.61 1.09 19.60
N CYS A 964 -4.16 1.35 20.79
CA CYS A 964 -4.91 0.36 21.56
C CYS A 964 -5.95 1.04 22.46
N ILE A 965 -7.06 0.35 22.71
CA ILE A 965 -8.10 0.73 23.67
C ILE A 965 -8.39 -0.48 24.56
N CYS A 966 -8.49 -0.24 25.86
CA CYS A 966 -8.92 -1.21 26.86
C CYS A 966 -10.10 -0.61 27.64
N SER A 967 -11.26 -1.25 27.61
CA SER A 967 -12.38 -0.81 28.45
C SER A 967 -12.08 -1.11 29.92
N THR A 968 -12.43 -0.18 30.79
CA THR A 968 -12.48 -0.37 32.24
C THR A 968 -13.93 -0.27 32.72
N TYR A 969 -14.21 -0.61 33.98
CA TYR A 969 -15.56 -0.47 34.54
C TYR A 969 -16.03 0.99 34.55
N ASN A 970 -15.11 1.94 34.76
CA ASN A 970 -15.42 3.36 34.92
C ASN A 970 -14.96 4.21 33.71
N GLY A 971 -14.65 3.60 32.57
CA GLY A 971 -14.25 4.29 31.35
C GLY A 971 -13.36 3.44 30.43
N LEU A 972 -12.20 3.98 30.04
CA LEU A 972 -11.23 3.30 29.19
C LEU A 972 -9.79 3.75 29.46
N ILE A 973 -8.84 2.90 29.09
CA ILE A 973 -7.43 3.22 28.94
C ILE A 973 -7.11 3.12 27.46
N PHE A 974 -6.41 4.10 26.89
CA PHE A 974 -5.95 4.01 25.51
C PHE A 974 -4.48 4.40 25.39
N GLY A 975 -3.79 3.83 24.39
CA GLY A 975 -2.43 4.19 24.02
C GLY A 975 -2.41 4.95 22.71
N ALA A 976 -1.75 6.10 22.68
CA ALA A 976 -1.44 6.85 21.46
C ALA A 976 0.03 7.28 21.50
N ASP A 977 0.32 8.55 21.77
CA ASP A 977 1.64 9.07 22.13
C ASP A 977 2.12 8.55 23.50
N ASN A 978 1.19 8.40 24.44
CA ASN A 978 1.38 7.75 25.73
C ASN A 978 0.07 7.04 26.16
N PHE A 979 0.08 6.34 27.29
CA PHE A 979 -1.13 5.81 27.89
C PHE A 979 -1.95 6.90 28.57
N HIS A 980 -3.24 6.89 28.31
CA HIS A 980 -4.21 7.84 28.84
C HIS A 980 -5.34 7.08 29.52
N LEU A 981 -5.76 7.57 30.68
CA LEU A 981 -6.92 7.08 31.42
C LEU A 981 -8.07 8.06 31.25
N VAL A 982 -9.24 7.52 30.88
CA VAL A 982 -10.49 8.28 30.71
C VAL A 982 -11.53 7.73 31.67
N THR A 983 -12.17 8.61 32.42
CA THR A 983 -13.24 8.25 33.36
C THR A 983 -14.56 8.93 33.00
N TRP A 984 -15.66 8.18 32.98
CA TRP A 984 -16.97 8.75 32.62
C TRP A 984 -17.62 9.54 33.77
N GLU A 985 -17.21 9.31 35.02
CA GLU A 985 -17.75 10.02 36.21
C GLU A 985 -17.57 11.54 36.14
N SER A 986 -16.45 11.99 35.56
CA SER A 986 -16.13 13.40 35.36
C SER A 986 -16.43 13.87 33.93
N GLY A 987 -17.42 13.25 33.28
CA GLY A 987 -17.77 13.52 31.88
C GLY A 987 -16.62 13.21 30.94
N PHE A 988 -16.18 11.95 30.89
CA PHE A 988 -15.06 11.46 30.05
C PHE A 988 -13.80 12.33 30.12
N SER A 989 -13.38 12.71 31.34
CA SER A 989 -12.14 13.46 31.54
C SER A 989 -10.95 12.57 31.18
N CYS A 990 -10.10 13.05 30.28
CA CYS A 990 -8.88 12.36 29.83
C CYS A 990 -7.66 12.86 30.60
N ARG A 991 -6.83 11.95 31.11
CA ARG A 991 -5.56 12.26 31.79
C ARG A 991 -4.47 11.31 31.32
N GLN A 992 -3.31 11.86 30.95
CA GLN A 992 -2.11 11.09 30.65
C GLN A 992 -1.58 10.39 31.91
N LEU A 993 -1.19 9.12 31.79
CA LEU A 993 -0.60 8.33 32.88
C LEU A 993 0.90 8.63 32.98
N SER A 994 1.35 8.92 34.20
CA SER A 994 2.77 9.02 34.55
C SER A 994 3.08 7.92 35.55
N ILE A 995 3.96 6.99 35.17
CA ILE A 995 4.27 5.79 35.94
C ILE A 995 5.72 5.87 36.40
N ASP A 996 5.96 5.64 37.69
CA ASP A 996 7.30 5.71 38.26
C ASP A 996 8.20 4.59 37.73
N ASN A 997 9.50 4.90 37.58
CA ASN A 997 10.56 3.99 37.13
C ASN A 997 10.31 3.37 35.74
N CYS A 998 9.67 4.12 34.85
CA CYS A 998 9.40 3.73 33.47
C CYS A 998 10.15 4.67 32.51
N PRO A 999 11.03 4.16 31.62
CA PRO A 999 11.66 4.98 30.59
C PRO A 999 10.62 5.43 29.54
N SER A 1000 10.86 6.56 28.89
CA SER A 1000 10.02 7.00 27.77
C SER A 1000 10.07 5.98 26.64
N ASP A 1001 8.91 5.49 26.22
CA ASP A 1001 8.76 4.50 25.17
C ASP A 1001 7.34 4.58 24.57
N PHE A 1002 7.11 3.92 23.44
CA PHE A 1002 5.87 4.01 22.69
C PHE A 1002 4.85 2.93 23.15
N PRO A 1003 3.57 3.29 23.35
CA PRO A 1003 2.51 2.33 23.67
C PRO A 1003 2.31 1.26 22.57
N VAL A 1004 2.03 0.02 22.98
CA VAL A 1004 1.66 -1.09 22.08
C VAL A 1004 0.26 -1.61 22.43
N ALA A 1005 0.03 -1.97 23.69
CA ALA A 1005 -1.24 -2.54 24.13
C ALA A 1005 -1.57 -2.17 25.58
N ALA A 1006 -2.87 -2.00 25.87
CA ALA A 1006 -3.41 -2.00 27.23
C ALA A 1006 -4.29 -3.24 27.36
N ILE A 1007 -4.05 -4.06 28.39
CA ILE A 1007 -4.69 -5.36 28.54
C ILE A 1007 -5.20 -5.48 29.96
N GLU A 1008 -6.45 -5.84 30.13
CA GLU A 1008 -6.98 -6.16 31.45
C GLU A 1008 -6.53 -7.56 31.88
N ILE A 1009 -5.91 -7.63 33.05
CA ILE A 1009 -5.44 -8.88 33.67
C ILE A 1009 -6.46 -9.35 34.71
N SER A 1010 -7.02 -8.39 35.45
CA SER A 1010 -8.14 -8.58 36.35
C SER A 1010 -8.97 -7.29 36.42
N PRO A 1011 -10.17 -7.30 37.01
CA PRO A 1011 -10.97 -6.10 37.23
C PRO A 1011 -10.25 -4.91 37.87
N THR A 1012 -9.16 -5.19 38.60
CA THR A 1012 -8.39 -4.20 39.37
C THR A 1012 -6.97 -4.01 38.87
N GLU A 1013 -6.51 -4.77 37.87
CA GLU A 1013 -5.12 -4.75 37.38
C GLU A 1013 -5.06 -4.85 35.85
N PHE A 1014 -4.24 -3.98 35.26
CA PHE A 1014 -4.03 -3.85 33.83
C PHE A 1014 -2.53 -3.96 33.51
N LEU A 1015 -2.19 -4.59 32.40
CA LEU A 1015 -0.86 -4.56 31.81
C LEU A 1015 -0.81 -3.47 30.74
N LEU A 1016 0.07 -2.49 30.94
CA LEU A 1016 0.43 -1.50 29.93
C LEU A 1016 1.73 -1.95 29.26
N ALA A 1017 1.64 -2.36 28.00
CA ALA A 1017 2.75 -2.83 27.21
C ALA A 1017 3.27 -1.72 26.30
N PHE A 1018 4.54 -1.36 26.50
CA PHE A 1018 5.33 -0.52 25.61
C PHE A 1018 6.17 -1.39 24.67
N HIS A 1019 6.89 -0.77 23.72
CA HIS A 1019 7.70 -1.49 22.73
C HIS A 1019 8.82 -2.34 23.35
N ASN A 1020 9.45 -1.87 24.44
CA ASN A 1020 10.59 -2.55 25.06
C ASN A 1020 10.28 -3.18 26.41
N TYR A 1021 9.22 -2.74 27.10
CA TYR A 1021 8.85 -3.24 28.42
C TYR A 1021 7.34 -3.18 28.67
N GLY A 1022 6.88 -3.87 29.71
CA GLY A 1022 5.50 -3.82 30.20
C GLY A 1022 5.47 -3.51 31.70
N VAL A 1023 4.39 -2.87 32.13
CA VAL A 1023 4.16 -2.54 33.54
C VAL A 1023 2.73 -2.86 33.94
N PHE A 1024 2.58 -3.49 35.11
CA PHE A 1024 1.27 -3.70 35.69
C PHE A 1024 0.84 -2.47 36.50
N VAL A 1025 -0.39 -2.04 36.28
CA VAL A 1025 -1.01 -0.89 36.95
C VAL A 1025 -2.38 -1.24 37.51
N ASP A 1026 -2.81 -0.52 38.54
CA ASP A 1026 -4.17 -0.55 39.05
C ASP A 1026 -5.17 0.20 38.15
N ALA A 1027 -6.45 0.18 38.54
CA ALA A 1027 -7.51 0.90 37.82
C ALA A 1027 -7.35 2.43 37.78
N GLN A 1028 -6.46 3.00 38.60
CA GLN A 1028 -6.13 4.43 38.63
C GLN A 1028 -4.85 4.75 37.83
N GLY A 1029 -4.20 3.74 37.26
CA GLY A 1029 -2.97 3.85 36.49
C GLY A 1029 -1.70 3.94 37.33
N LYS A 1030 -1.75 3.56 38.62
CA LYS A 1030 -0.55 3.47 39.47
C LYS A 1030 0.03 2.07 39.41
N ARG A 1031 1.34 1.95 39.56
CA ARG A 1031 2.05 0.66 39.54
C ARG A 1031 1.48 -0.33 40.56
N SER A 1032 1.08 -1.52 40.10
CA SER A 1032 0.57 -2.61 40.95
C SER A 1032 1.65 -3.64 41.31
N ARG A 1033 2.68 -3.80 40.47
CA ARG A 1033 3.81 -4.73 40.68
C ARG A 1033 5.16 -4.03 40.56
N LYS A 1034 6.13 -4.44 41.38
CA LYS A 1034 7.46 -3.82 41.49
C LYS A 1034 8.27 -3.91 40.20
N GLU A 1035 8.24 -5.05 39.53
CA GLU A 1035 9.11 -5.34 38.37
C GLU A 1035 8.47 -4.91 37.05
N ASN A 1036 9.32 -4.43 36.12
CA ASN A 1036 8.91 -4.27 34.73
C ASN A 1036 9.09 -5.61 34.01
N ILE A 1037 8.15 -5.96 33.14
CA ILE A 1037 8.38 -7.03 32.18
C ILE A 1037 9.28 -6.47 31.09
N GLU A 1038 10.37 -7.14 30.75
CA GLU A 1038 11.19 -6.72 29.63
C GLU A 1038 10.98 -7.67 28.45
N TRP A 1039 10.74 -7.11 27.25
CA TRP A 1039 10.54 -7.91 26.05
C TRP A 1039 11.89 -8.23 25.38
N GLU A 1040 12.04 -9.44 24.85
CA GLU A 1040 13.26 -9.83 24.11
C GLU A 1040 13.29 -9.28 22.69
N ARG A 1041 12.12 -9.05 22.10
CA ARG A 1041 11.90 -8.40 20.81
C ARG A 1041 10.73 -7.44 20.95
N VAL A 1042 10.54 -6.57 19.96
CA VAL A 1042 9.36 -5.68 19.90
C VAL A 1042 8.10 -6.50 19.62
N PRO A 1043 7.14 -6.58 20.57
CA PRO A 1043 5.86 -7.26 20.37
C PRO A 1043 4.98 -6.48 19.38
N LEU A 1044 4.18 -7.18 18.59
CA LEU A 1044 3.25 -6.58 17.63
C LEU A 1044 1.82 -6.49 18.17
N GLU A 1045 1.42 -7.51 18.94
CA GLU A 1045 0.09 -7.62 19.50
C GLU A 1045 0.13 -8.44 20.79
N PHE A 1046 -0.83 -8.20 21.66
CA PHE A 1046 -1.00 -8.96 22.88
C PHE A 1046 -2.44 -9.43 23.02
N ALA A 1047 -2.61 -10.57 23.68
CA ALA A 1047 -3.89 -10.99 24.16
C ALA A 1047 -3.76 -11.73 25.49
N PHE A 1048 -4.80 -11.67 26.31
CA PHE A 1048 -4.79 -12.32 27.61
C PHE A 1048 -6.04 -13.18 27.77
N SER A 1049 -5.80 -14.37 28.29
CA SER A 1049 -6.83 -15.29 28.76
C SER A 1049 -6.30 -16.01 29.98
N THR A 1050 -6.83 -15.65 31.15
CA THR A 1050 -6.38 -16.14 32.45
C THR A 1050 -6.08 -17.65 32.44
N PRO A 1051 -4.88 -18.08 32.90
CA PRO A 1051 -3.76 -17.26 33.41
C PRO A 1051 -2.73 -16.87 32.34
N HIS A 1052 -2.99 -17.14 31.05
CA HIS A 1052 -2.01 -17.03 29.98
C HIS A 1052 -2.04 -15.66 29.28
N LEU A 1053 -0.86 -15.04 29.17
CA LEU A 1053 -0.56 -13.89 28.32
C LEU A 1053 0.07 -14.36 27.02
N TYR A 1054 -0.58 -14.04 25.92
CA TYR A 1054 -0.13 -14.31 24.56
C TYR A 1054 0.53 -13.06 23.99
N ILE A 1055 1.78 -13.21 23.56
CA ILE A 1055 2.62 -12.12 23.04
C ILE A 1055 2.98 -12.48 21.59
N VAL A 1056 2.45 -11.71 20.65
CA VAL A 1056 2.62 -11.94 19.22
C VAL A 1056 3.87 -11.21 18.74
N TYR A 1057 4.81 -11.96 18.18
CA TYR A 1057 5.96 -11.43 17.44
C TYR A 1057 5.81 -11.73 15.95
N CYS A 1058 6.73 -11.20 15.14
CA CYS A 1058 6.67 -11.38 13.68
C CYS A 1058 6.80 -12.86 13.25
N ASP A 1059 7.61 -13.64 13.97
CA ASP A 1059 8.02 -15.01 13.58
C ASP A 1059 7.57 -16.10 14.57
N PHE A 1060 6.97 -15.72 15.69
CA PHE A 1060 6.47 -16.65 16.70
C PHE A 1060 5.47 -15.97 17.64
N LEU A 1061 4.72 -16.80 18.35
CA LEU A 1061 3.80 -16.44 19.43
C LEU A 1061 4.38 -17.00 20.74
N GLU A 1062 4.59 -16.15 21.73
CA GLU A 1062 5.02 -16.54 23.07
C GLU A 1062 3.80 -16.59 24.00
N VAL A 1063 3.70 -17.63 24.83
CA VAL A 1063 2.65 -17.77 25.84
C VAL A 1063 3.32 -17.86 27.20
N ALA A 1064 3.13 -16.82 28.01
CA ALA A 1064 3.66 -16.71 29.37
C ALA A 1064 2.52 -16.80 30.38
N THR A 1065 2.79 -17.34 31.56
CA THR A 1065 1.78 -17.35 32.64
C THR A 1065 1.92 -16.11 33.52
N VAL A 1066 0.79 -15.42 33.74
CA VAL A 1066 0.70 -14.29 34.65
C VAL A 1066 0.24 -14.82 36.02
N PRO A 1067 1.06 -14.69 37.07
CA PRO A 1067 0.66 -15.11 38.41
C PRO A 1067 -0.45 -14.21 38.92
N THR A 1068 -1.33 -14.78 39.76
CA THR A 1068 -2.36 -14.05 40.49
C THR A 1068 -1.73 -12.93 41.29
N ASN A 1069 -2.33 -11.74 41.26
CA ASN A 1069 -1.82 -10.60 42.00
C ASN A 1069 -2.06 -10.76 43.51
N GLU A 1070 -0.98 -10.90 44.27
CA GLU A 1070 -0.98 -10.98 45.74
C GLU A 1070 -0.45 -9.69 46.39
N GLY A 1071 -0.15 -8.65 45.59
CA GLY A 1071 0.38 -7.37 46.04
C GLY A 1071 1.61 -6.90 45.26
N TYR A 1072 2.25 -5.83 45.75
CA TYR A 1072 3.33 -5.13 45.05
C TYR A 1072 4.57 -6.00 44.72
N ASP A 1073 4.86 -7.00 45.56
CA ASP A 1073 6.00 -7.91 45.38
C ASP A 1073 5.66 -9.14 44.51
N THR A 1074 4.45 -9.22 43.96
CA THR A 1074 4.09 -10.29 43.02
C THR A 1074 5.00 -10.24 41.80
N PRO A 1075 5.62 -11.36 41.39
CA PRO A 1075 6.43 -11.40 40.17
C PRO A 1075 5.62 -11.02 38.93
N ALA A 1076 6.28 -10.41 37.95
CA ALA A 1076 5.59 -9.90 36.77
C ALA A 1076 5.08 -11.04 35.87
N LEU A 1077 5.91 -12.05 35.60
CA LEU A 1077 5.57 -13.27 34.86
C LEU A 1077 6.24 -14.47 35.53
N THR A 1078 5.71 -15.67 35.29
CA THR A 1078 6.42 -16.91 35.68
C THR A 1078 7.53 -17.25 34.69
N ASP A 1079 8.48 -18.10 35.11
CA ASP A 1079 9.50 -18.66 34.23
C ASP A 1079 8.97 -19.66 33.20
N ASP A 1080 7.77 -20.23 33.42
CA ASP A 1080 7.13 -21.13 32.46
C ASP A 1080 6.57 -20.34 31.27
N ARG A 1081 7.22 -20.53 30.11
CA ARG A 1081 6.86 -19.89 28.85
C ARG A 1081 6.91 -20.91 27.73
N SER A 1082 5.85 -20.98 26.96
CA SER A 1082 5.76 -21.81 25.75
C SER A 1082 5.82 -20.93 24.51
N MET A 1083 6.26 -21.52 23.39
CA MET A 1083 6.35 -20.78 22.13
C MET A 1083 5.78 -21.57 20.98
N PHE A 1084 5.07 -20.88 20.11
CA PHE A 1084 4.46 -21.41 18.92
C PHE A 1084 5.05 -20.70 17.69
N ARG A 1085 5.71 -21.45 16.82
CA ARG A 1085 6.37 -20.90 15.63
C ARG A 1085 5.32 -20.61 14.56
N CYS A 1086 5.16 -19.34 14.20
CA CYS A 1086 4.15 -18.89 13.25
C CYS A 1086 4.56 -17.54 12.65
N ARG A 1087 4.23 -17.28 11.39
CA ARG A 1087 4.44 -15.96 10.77
C ARG A 1087 3.13 -15.20 10.72
N SER A 1088 3.18 -13.88 10.92
CA SER A 1088 1.98 -13.03 10.83
C SER A 1088 0.79 -13.57 11.64
N ALA A 1089 1.03 -13.93 12.91
CA ALA A 1089 -0.08 -14.25 13.79
C ALA A 1089 -0.85 -12.98 14.14
N HIS A 1090 -2.18 -13.09 14.24
CA HIS A 1090 -3.06 -12.00 14.64
C HIS A 1090 -4.21 -12.55 15.49
N LYS A 1091 -4.52 -11.90 16.61
CA LYS A 1091 -5.65 -12.28 17.46
C LYS A 1091 -6.97 -11.92 16.77
N THR A 1092 -7.78 -12.92 16.47
CA THR A 1092 -9.06 -12.72 15.75
C THR A 1092 -10.26 -12.69 16.68
N GLY A 1093 -10.25 -13.42 17.80
CA GLY A 1093 -11.37 -13.45 18.72
C GLY A 1093 -11.20 -14.44 19.86
N PHE A 1094 -12.29 -14.70 20.59
CA PHE A 1094 -12.37 -15.69 21.66
C PHE A 1094 -13.23 -16.87 21.24
N GLY A 1095 -12.93 -18.06 21.76
CA GLY A 1095 -13.71 -19.28 21.51
C GLY A 1095 -14.96 -19.39 22.40
N ASN A 1096 -15.66 -20.51 22.29
CA ASN A 1096 -16.89 -20.76 23.04
C ASN A 1096 -16.65 -20.99 24.53
N ARG A 1097 -15.53 -21.64 24.88
CA ARG A 1097 -15.22 -21.94 26.29
C ARG A 1097 -14.52 -20.75 26.90
N HIS A 1098 -14.76 -20.56 28.20
CA HIS A 1098 -14.09 -19.51 28.94
C HIS A 1098 -12.57 -19.74 28.89
N GLY A 1099 -11.89 -18.82 28.22
CA GLY A 1099 -10.44 -18.81 28.06
C GLY A 1099 -9.91 -19.33 26.72
N ASP A 1100 -10.78 -19.79 25.82
CA ASP A 1100 -10.39 -20.09 24.46
C ASP A 1100 -10.04 -18.80 23.72
N ILE A 1101 -8.92 -18.79 23.00
CA ILE A 1101 -8.51 -17.65 22.19
C ILE A 1101 -8.11 -18.09 20.79
N MET A 1102 -8.49 -17.32 19.77
CA MET A 1102 -8.24 -17.63 18.37
C MET A 1102 -7.20 -16.69 17.76
N PHE A 1103 -6.25 -17.28 17.03
CA PHE A 1103 -5.24 -16.60 16.25
C PHE A 1103 -5.32 -17.04 14.79
N ALA A 1104 -5.38 -16.09 13.87
CA ALA A 1104 -5.12 -16.36 12.46
C ALA A 1104 -3.62 -16.25 12.20
N VAL A 1105 -3.07 -17.24 11.52
CA VAL A 1105 -1.66 -17.32 11.09
C VAL A 1105 -1.65 -17.28 9.58
N SER A 1106 -1.02 -16.25 9.01
CA SER A 1106 -1.02 -16.03 7.57
C SER A 1106 0.35 -16.27 6.96
N SER A 1107 0.39 -17.04 5.88
CA SER A 1107 1.57 -17.24 5.04
C SER A 1107 1.27 -16.79 3.61
N ALA A 1108 2.30 -16.81 2.75
CA ALA A 1108 2.11 -16.45 1.35
C ALA A 1108 1.02 -17.29 0.68
N ASP A 1109 0.89 -18.57 1.02
CA ASP A 1109 0.04 -19.53 0.30
C ASP A 1109 -1.14 -20.08 1.09
N ARG A 1110 -1.17 -19.85 2.41
CA ARG A 1110 -2.15 -20.44 3.32
C ARG A 1110 -2.45 -19.55 4.52
N VAL A 1111 -3.70 -19.50 4.94
CA VAL A 1111 -4.15 -18.91 6.21
C VAL A 1111 -4.71 -20.01 7.10
N GLU A 1112 -4.27 -20.04 8.35
CA GLU A 1112 -4.70 -21.03 9.34
C GLU A 1112 -5.31 -20.33 10.54
N LEU A 1113 -6.48 -20.78 10.99
CA LEU A 1113 -7.09 -20.33 12.24
C LEU A 1113 -6.81 -21.37 13.33
N HIS A 1114 -6.09 -20.95 14.36
CA HIS A 1114 -5.71 -21.77 15.51
C HIS A 1114 -6.43 -21.31 16.77
N MET A 1115 -6.90 -22.26 17.57
CA MET A 1115 -7.50 -22.01 18.88
C MET A 1115 -6.54 -22.51 19.97
N PHE A 1116 -6.28 -21.65 20.95
CA PHE A 1116 -5.42 -21.92 22.10
C PHE A 1116 -6.24 -21.94 23.39
N ASN A 1117 -5.70 -22.66 24.39
CA ASN A 1117 -6.29 -23.02 25.68
C ASN A 1117 -7.35 -24.13 25.59
N SER A 1118 -7.05 -25.21 26.33
CA SER A 1118 -8.03 -26.15 26.88
C SER A 1118 -7.72 -26.19 28.36
N SER A 1119 -8.67 -25.79 29.20
CA SER A 1119 -8.75 -26.40 30.53
C SER A 1119 -8.85 -27.93 30.33
N ASN A 1120 -8.05 -28.70 31.06
CA ASN A 1120 -7.91 -30.16 31.01
C ASN A 1120 -9.18 -30.93 30.55
N VAL A 1121 -9.23 -31.45 29.32
CA VAL A 1121 -10.10 -32.57 28.94
C VAL A 1121 -9.43 -33.42 27.84
N ASP A 1122 -9.08 -34.65 28.20
CA ASP A 1122 -8.81 -35.86 27.40
C ASP A 1122 -8.61 -35.73 25.87
N MET A 1123 -7.35 -35.72 25.44
CA MET A 1123 -6.93 -35.96 24.06
C MET A 1123 -6.21 -37.31 23.93
N THR A 1124 -6.95 -38.42 24.05
CA THR A 1124 -6.45 -39.77 23.77
C THR A 1124 -6.71 -40.26 22.35
N ASN A 1125 -7.48 -39.56 21.49
CA ASN A 1125 -7.95 -40.17 20.24
C ASN A 1125 -7.47 -39.61 18.88
N ASN A 1126 -6.67 -38.54 18.79
CA ASN A 1126 -6.28 -37.98 17.48
C ASN A 1126 -4.76 -37.89 17.21
N LYS A 1127 -3.98 -38.90 17.62
CA LYS A 1127 -2.54 -38.98 17.34
C LYS A 1127 -2.16 -39.49 15.93
N SER A 1128 -3.11 -39.72 15.01
CA SER A 1128 -2.81 -40.43 13.75
C SER A 1128 -2.56 -39.56 12.49
N MET A 1129 -2.62 -38.22 12.54
CA MET A 1129 -2.54 -37.40 11.31
C MET A 1129 -1.37 -36.39 11.24
N LEU A 1130 -0.56 -36.21 12.29
CA LEU A 1130 0.53 -35.22 12.30
C LEU A 1130 1.93 -35.85 12.24
N LYS A 1131 2.23 -36.49 11.11
CA LYS A 1131 3.62 -36.67 10.62
C LYS A 1131 3.64 -36.60 9.10
N ARG A 1132 3.66 -35.40 8.52
CA ARG A 1132 4.23 -35.17 7.19
C ARG A 1132 4.67 -33.72 6.98
N LYS A 1133 6.01 -33.57 7.00
CA LYS A 1133 6.89 -32.68 6.20
C LYS A 1133 6.78 -31.16 6.37
N PHE A 1134 7.55 -30.64 7.34
CA PHE A 1134 8.50 -29.55 7.07
C PHE A 1134 9.90 -30.08 7.41
N THR A 1135 10.65 -30.50 6.39
CA THR A 1135 12.09 -30.74 6.50
C THR A 1135 12.74 -30.32 5.19
N ASP A 1136 13.73 -29.45 5.34
CA ASP A 1136 14.57 -28.83 4.32
C ASP A 1136 15.04 -29.79 3.23
N SER A 1137 14.92 -29.36 1.97
CA SER A 1137 15.45 -30.05 0.81
C SER A 1137 16.68 -29.32 0.27
N LEU A 1138 17.83 -29.51 0.92
CA LEU A 1138 19.15 -29.24 0.34
C LEU A 1138 20.14 -30.25 0.93
N THR A 1139 20.40 -31.31 0.15
CA THR A 1139 21.63 -32.14 0.08
C THR A 1139 21.25 -33.56 -0.37
N LYS A 1140 21.53 -33.88 -1.64
CA LYS A 1140 21.65 -35.26 -2.10
C LYS A 1140 22.97 -35.40 -2.86
N SER A 1141 23.89 -36.13 -2.26
CA SER A 1141 24.96 -36.82 -2.96
C SER A 1141 25.21 -38.16 -2.26
N THR A 1142 25.09 -39.23 -3.07
CA THR A 1142 25.79 -40.52 -3.02
C THR A 1142 25.88 -41.31 -1.70
N ASN A 1143 25.17 -42.45 -1.65
CA ASN A 1143 25.76 -43.80 -1.52
C ASN A 1143 24.69 -44.83 -1.11
N LYS A 1144 24.31 -45.71 -2.06
CA LYS A 1144 23.60 -46.97 -1.75
C LYS A 1144 24.61 -48.11 -1.78
N LYS A 1145 24.94 -48.67 -0.62
CA LYS A 1145 25.44 -50.05 -0.49
C LYS A 1145 24.34 -50.91 0.12
N LYS A 1146 23.98 -51.97 -0.63
CA LYS A 1146 23.15 -53.11 -0.23
C LYS A 1146 23.74 -53.78 1.02
N ILE A 1147 22.92 -54.07 2.03
CA ILE A 1147 23.07 -55.27 2.87
C ILE A 1147 21.67 -55.85 3.13
N ILE A 1148 21.60 -57.16 2.99
CA ILE A 1148 20.46 -58.08 3.10
C ILE A 1148 20.41 -58.64 4.52
N SER A 1149 19.22 -58.73 5.14
CA SER A 1149 18.80 -59.83 6.04
C SER A 1149 17.33 -59.59 6.45
N SER A 1150 16.32 -60.35 6.04
CA SER A 1150 15.93 -61.70 6.51
C SER A 1150 15.86 -61.86 8.04
N ALA A 1151 14.65 -61.65 8.56
CA ALA A 1151 13.89 -62.55 9.43
C ALA A 1151 14.39 -62.96 10.84
N PHE A 1152 13.36 -63.07 11.70
CA PHE A 1152 13.21 -63.82 12.95
C PHE A 1152 13.52 -63.15 14.30
N ILE A 1153 12.45 -63.22 15.12
CA ILE A 1153 12.24 -62.90 16.55
C ILE A 1153 11.86 -61.44 16.84
#